data_AF-A0AAN7CQB4-F1
#
_entry.id   AF-A0AAN7CQB4-F1
#
_cell.length_a   1.000
_cell.length_b   1.000
_cell.length_c   1.000
_cell.angle_alpha   90.00
_cell.angle_beta   90.00
_cell.angle_gamma   90.00
#
_symmetry.space_group_name_H-M   'P 1'
#
loop_
_entity.id
_entity.type
_entity.pdbx_description
1 polymer ?
#
loop_
_entity_poly.entity_id
_entity_poly.type
_entity_poly.pdbx_seq_one_letter_code
_entity_poly.pdbx_strand_id
1 'polypeptide(L)'
;MYSTKAVSPSDEGASAGAATEPPKKHPKGVILGKDGKPCRACNTFASFTAQSKSTLKAAAAPGPPKDCPPDVEQLGRSTWTLLHSIAATYPSTPTPKEQSDIKSFMRLFAKLYPCWVCAEDFQNYMQKKEVEAGSRDEFGNWLCEAHNEVNRKLGKPTFDCSKWEERYGTDMADIREQGLKKPIVVAEYLFRRLHEIGIRSVHGLPGDFNLVALDYIPKAGLKWVGSVNELNAAYAADGYARTKGISAVVTTFGVGELSAINGIAGAFSEHVPVVHIVGCPSTISQRNGMLLHHTLGNGDFNVFANMSSQISCNMARLKDPADIPDQIDLALRECWIRSRPVYIMLPTDMAEKKVEGARLDTPIDLTEPANETEREDYVVDVVLKYLHAAKQPVILVDACAIRHKVLNEVHDLVEKTQLPVFVTPMGKGAINEDHPSYGGVYAGTGSLPAVAQRVETSDLVLSIGALKSDFNTAGFSYRTSRLNTIDFHSDHCTVRYSEYPRVAMRGVLRKVVERVDLSKLSRPPSPEVANEVTKNRDSSETITQAFFWPRVGEYLKENDIVVTETGTSNFGIWETKYPRGVTGVTQILWGSIGWSVGAAQGAALAAKDMGVDRRTILFVGDGSFQLTAQEVSTMMRHNLKVTIFLIYNEGFTIERYIHGMDAEYNDIIRWKYVDVPTVFGGSEKQVRKFVIKTKDELEKLLTDKEFNEAGGLQFVELWMPKEDAPRALKITAEIAAKNNAKMTNTGNGGKWKTPHQQAKVLSQDANLQPGDTGIWITCARHQEAKAAREVAVLFSEYAEKIYGIKSVHDTQPARSGVDDDGGTGEDDDIETAIRKEVAALTARPSTSMTNPIPGENNNNNNSNRMTPLKMNVDCLLFVKTQPPIDPVAFVRKICEDARRCEELPGLMRCRYVNRLTPVSIMGKASENGLVEVARQALGQWFDLSGKKKVSLVGCDDDDKKTIEAETKEQPEDVVKPETKEGLAEPAKKPLTFAIRPSIRNHSNLKRDVVINTIAGLINDDFHKVNLGSPDKVILVDVYQTVCGMSVVDGDWDELKRYNLTELYSQGRNAGAPTSKD
;
A
#
# COMPACT_ATOMS: atom_id res chain seq x y z
N MET A 1 -41.52 -26.44 33.12
CA MET A 1 -41.87 -26.57 34.56
C MET A 1 -42.69 -27.84 34.74
N TYR A 2 -42.48 -28.55 35.85
CA TYR A 2 -43.14 -29.78 36.37
C TYR A 2 -42.67 -31.19 35.90
N SER A 3 -41.98 -31.84 36.85
CA SER A 3 -42.14 -33.21 37.41
C SER A 3 -41.75 -34.51 36.68
N THR A 4 -40.67 -35.11 37.20
CA THR A 4 -40.43 -36.53 37.60
C THR A 4 -40.63 -37.75 36.67
N LYS A 5 -39.47 -38.42 36.46
CA LYS A 5 -39.13 -39.87 36.50
C LYS A 5 -39.53 -40.83 35.35
N ALA A 6 -38.45 -41.31 34.70
CA ALA A 6 -37.99 -42.72 34.59
C ALA A 6 -38.21 -43.51 33.27
N VAL A 7 -37.06 -43.76 32.62
CA VAL A 7 -36.49 -45.04 32.15
C VAL A 7 -36.77 -45.57 30.72
N SER A 8 -35.65 -45.67 29.99
CA SER A 8 -35.21 -46.58 28.89
C SER A 8 -35.88 -46.53 27.51
N PRO A 9 -35.08 -46.70 26.44
CA PRO A 9 -35.02 -48.00 25.72
C PRO A 9 -33.55 -48.39 25.35
N SER A 10 -33.06 -49.66 25.31
CA SER A 10 -33.28 -50.81 24.38
C SER A 10 -33.31 -50.44 22.89
N ASP A 11 -32.76 -51.12 21.89
CA ASP A 11 -31.87 -52.28 21.65
C ASP A 11 -31.33 -52.04 20.21
N GLU A 12 -30.02 -52.13 19.96
CA GLU A 12 -29.29 -53.22 19.28
C GLU A 12 -29.75 -53.67 17.87
N GLY A 13 -28.77 -53.76 16.95
CA GLY A 13 -28.93 -54.41 15.65
C GLY A 13 -27.70 -54.43 14.71
N ALA A 14 -26.69 -55.27 15.05
CA ALA A 14 -25.74 -56.04 14.19
C ALA A 14 -24.84 -55.31 13.14
N SER A 15 -23.57 -55.69 12.89
CA SER A 15 -22.76 -56.93 13.04
C SER A 15 -21.25 -56.55 12.99
N ALA A 16 -20.20 -57.33 13.28
CA ALA A 16 -19.94 -58.74 13.57
C ALA A 16 -18.58 -58.82 14.32
N GLY A 17 -18.36 -59.91 15.08
CA GLY A 17 -17.32 -60.01 16.09
C GLY A 17 -15.89 -60.32 15.63
N ALA A 18 -14.95 -60.01 16.52
CA ALA A 18 -13.62 -60.61 16.58
C ALA A 18 -13.21 -60.83 18.05
N ALA A 19 -12.51 -61.94 18.28
CA ALA A 19 -12.24 -62.57 19.57
C ALA A 19 -11.51 -61.68 20.61
N THR A 20 -11.81 -61.94 21.88
CA THR A 20 -11.20 -61.34 23.08
C THR A 20 -9.75 -61.81 23.29
N GLU A 21 -8.79 -60.89 23.21
CA GLU A 21 -7.46 -61.06 23.81
C GLU A 21 -7.51 -60.76 25.33
N PRO A 22 -6.71 -61.45 26.17
CA PRO A 22 -6.70 -61.20 27.61
C PRO A 22 -6.06 -59.83 27.93
N PRO A 23 -6.42 -59.19 29.07
CA PRO A 23 -5.87 -57.90 29.44
C PRO A 23 -4.35 -58.01 29.68
N LYS A 24 -3.58 -57.25 28.91
CA LYS A 24 -2.11 -57.14 29.08
C LYS A 24 -1.82 -56.58 30.48
N LYS A 25 -1.20 -57.39 31.35
CA LYS A 25 -0.68 -56.92 32.64
C LYS A 25 0.45 -55.92 32.39
N HIS A 26 0.22 -54.64 32.70
CA HIS A 26 1.25 -53.61 32.65
C HIS A 26 2.25 -53.78 33.82
N PRO A 27 3.55 -53.46 33.64
CA PRO A 27 4.53 -53.45 34.73
C PRO A 27 4.14 -52.49 35.85
N LYS A 28 4.49 -52.80 37.11
CA LYS A 28 4.32 -51.88 38.25
C LYS A 28 5.05 -50.56 37.97
N GLY A 29 4.34 -49.44 37.99
CA GLY A 29 4.90 -48.08 37.84
C GLY A 29 4.54 -47.32 36.56
N VAL A 30 3.81 -47.92 35.62
CA VAL A 30 3.35 -47.23 34.39
C VAL A 30 2.05 -46.48 34.64
N ILE A 31 2.03 -45.18 34.37
CA ILE A 31 0.85 -44.33 34.51
C ILE A 31 0.00 -44.42 33.23
N LEU A 32 -1.27 -44.81 33.37
CA LEU A 32 -2.22 -44.84 32.26
C LEU A 32 -2.87 -43.47 32.05
N GLY A 33 -3.25 -43.17 30.82
CA GLY A 33 -4.10 -42.05 30.45
C GLY A 33 -5.55 -42.35 30.77
N LYS A 34 -6.41 -41.34 30.63
CA LYS A 34 -7.86 -41.46 30.88
C LYS A 34 -8.56 -42.42 29.90
N ASP A 35 -7.90 -42.76 28.79
CA ASP A 35 -8.31 -43.73 27.78
C ASP A 35 -7.86 -45.17 28.08
N GLY A 36 -7.24 -45.41 29.24
CA GLY A 36 -6.74 -46.72 29.65
C GLY A 36 -5.42 -47.14 28.99
N LYS A 37 -4.82 -46.28 28.15
CA LYS A 37 -3.53 -46.55 27.48
C LYS A 37 -2.37 -45.89 28.23
N PRO A 38 -1.13 -46.39 28.15
CA PRO A 38 0.03 -45.73 28.76
C PRO A 38 0.18 -44.27 28.32
N CYS A 39 0.17 -43.33 29.26
CA CYS A 39 0.26 -41.90 28.94
C CYS A 39 1.70 -41.48 28.70
N ARG A 40 2.06 -41.06 27.49
CA ARG A 40 3.43 -40.66 27.16
C ARG A 40 3.94 -39.48 28.00
N ALA A 41 3.08 -38.48 28.24
CA ALA A 41 3.45 -37.29 29.04
C ALA A 41 3.64 -37.60 30.53
N CYS A 42 3.09 -38.71 31.03
CA CYS A 42 3.19 -39.10 32.44
C CYS A 42 4.25 -40.19 32.72
N ASN A 43 4.93 -40.69 31.70
CA ASN A 43 5.93 -41.75 31.84
C ASN A 43 7.29 -41.30 31.27
N THR A 44 8.38 -41.89 31.76
CA THR A 44 9.72 -41.65 31.20
C THR A 44 9.88 -42.33 29.84
N PHE A 45 10.77 -41.83 28.99
CA PHE A 45 11.06 -42.45 27.69
C PHE A 45 11.38 -43.95 27.83
N ALA A 46 12.20 -44.31 28.82
CA ALA A 46 12.63 -45.68 29.10
C ALA A 46 11.48 -46.59 29.54
N SER A 47 10.59 -46.13 30.42
CA SER A 47 9.44 -46.92 30.88
C SER A 47 8.38 -47.13 29.79
N PHE A 48 8.19 -46.14 28.92
CA PHE A 48 7.27 -46.23 27.78
C PHE A 48 7.81 -47.11 26.64
N THR A 49 9.11 -47.03 26.33
CA THR A 49 9.74 -47.87 25.27
C THR A 49 9.94 -49.32 25.68
N ALA A 50 10.04 -49.62 26.98
CA ALA A 50 10.05 -51.00 27.48
C ALA A 50 8.77 -51.79 27.12
N GLN A 51 7.66 -51.11 26.79
CA GLN A 51 6.43 -51.74 26.30
C GLN A 51 6.36 -51.94 24.79
N SER A 52 7.08 -51.15 23.99
CA SER A 52 7.08 -51.31 22.52
C SER A 52 7.99 -52.44 22.04
N LYS A 53 8.95 -52.88 22.88
CA LYS A 53 9.84 -54.01 22.60
C LYS A 53 9.31 -55.33 23.17
N SER A 54 8.29 -55.90 22.54
CA SER A 54 8.03 -57.36 22.63
C SER A 54 8.40 -58.11 21.34
N THR A 55 9.00 -57.42 20.36
CA THR A 55 9.65 -58.04 19.21
C THR A 55 10.91 -57.25 18.86
N LEU A 56 12.04 -57.96 18.77
CA LEU A 56 13.40 -57.57 18.33
C LEU A 56 14.45 -57.38 19.43
N LYS A 57 15.52 -58.16 19.24
CA LYS A 57 16.75 -58.29 20.04
C LYS A 57 17.57 -56.99 20.08
N ALA A 58 18.37 -56.89 21.14
CA ALA A 58 19.14 -55.74 21.58
C ALA A 58 20.08 -55.11 20.54
N ALA A 59 19.96 -53.79 20.40
CA ALA A 59 21.02 -52.86 20.03
C ALA A 59 20.83 -51.58 20.88
N ALA A 60 21.93 -50.93 21.26
CA ALA A 60 21.95 -49.72 22.09
C ALA A 60 21.08 -48.61 21.47
N ALA A 61 20.22 -47.98 22.27
CA ALA A 61 19.19 -47.06 21.77
C ALA A 61 19.79 -45.69 21.37
N PRO A 62 19.46 -45.15 20.17
CA PRO A 62 19.64 -43.74 19.86
C PRO A 62 18.65 -42.89 20.67
N GLY A 63 19.01 -41.64 20.97
CA GLY A 63 18.11 -40.66 21.59
C GLY A 63 16.85 -40.39 20.75
N PRO A 64 15.80 -39.78 21.34
CA PRO A 64 14.53 -39.56 20.66
C PRO A 64 14.67 -38.71 19.37
N PRO A 65 13.82 -38.92 18.35
CA PRO A 65 13.74 -38.05 17.16
C PRO A 65 13.48 -36.58 17.55
N LYS A 66 14.03 -35.64 16.77
CA LYS A 66 13.97 -34.17 17.05
C LYS A 66 12.55 -33.60 17.22
N ASP A 67 11.52 -34.25 16.65
CA ASP A 67 10.14 -33.75 16.60
C ASP A 67 9.15 -34.49 17.53
N CYS A 68 9.65 -35.16 18.58
CA CYS A 68 8.80 -35.91 19.52
C CYS A 68 8.41 -35.07 20.76
N PRO A 69 7.16 -35.12 21.26
CA PRO A 69 6.76 -34.44 22.50
C PRO A 69 7.61 -34.89 23.71
N PRO A 70 7.94 -33.97 24.64
CA PRO A 70 8.80 -34.27 25.78
C PRO A 70 8.18 -35.30 26.73
N ASP A 71 9.02 -36.14 27.33
CA ASP A 71 8.60 -37.08 28.38
C ASP A 71 8.46 -36.37 29.74
N VAL A 72 8.00 -37.08 30.77
CA VAL A 72 7.71 -36.48 32.09
C VAL A 72 8.94 -35.80 32.73
N GLU A 73 10.15 -36.28 32.46
CA GLU A 73 11.39 -35.70 33.01
C GLU A 73 11.86 -34.47 32.24
N GLN A 74 11.78 -34.50 30.92
CA GLN A 74 12.10 -33.34 30.08
C GLN A 74 11.06 -32.23 30.30
N LEU A 75 9.77 -32.59 30.29
CA LEU A 75 8.67 -31.69 30.56
C LEU A 75 8.82 -31.07 31.97
N GLY A 76 9.09 -31.89 32.98
CA GLY A 76 9.32 -31.42 34.35
C GLY A 76 10.50 -30.45 34.48
N ARG A 77 11.65 -30.76 33.88
CA ARG A 77 12.82 -29.86 33.91
C ARG A 77 12.53 -28.51 33.27
N SER A 78 12.01 -28.51 32.04
CA SER A 78 11.67 -27.28 31.32
C SER A 78 10.61 -26.45 32.06
N THR A 79 9.68 -27.12 32.73
CA THR A 79 8.65 -26.47 33.54
C THR A 79 9.23 -25.77 34.75
N TRP A 80 10.09 -26.44 35.52
CA TRP A 80 10.72 -25.81 36.68
C TRP A 80 11.62 -24.64 36.26
N THR A 81 12.32 -24.75 35.13
CA THR A 81 13.05 -23.62 34.56
C THR A 81 12.12 -22.43 34.29
N LEU A 82 11.00 -22.65 33.60
CA LEU A 82 10.01 -21.58 33.33
C LEU A 82 9.47 -20.95 34.61
N LEU A 83 9.03 -21.76 35.58
CA LEU A 83 8.43 -21.25 36.81
C LEU A 83 9.45 -20.43 37.63
N HIS A 84 10.69 -20.93 37.76
CA HIS A 84 11.74 -20.21 38.48
C HIS A 84 12.18 -18.94 37.75
N SER A 85 12.16 -18.92 36.41
CA SER A 85 12.35 -17.69 35.63
C SER A 85 11.25 -16.66 35.88
N ILE A 86 9.99 -17.10 35.97
CA ILE A 86 8.86 -16.21 36.30
C ILE A 86 9.07 -15.61 37.69
N ALA A 87 9.47 -16.43 38.68
CA ALA A 87 9.76 -15.95 40.03
C ALA A 87 10.92 -14.95 40.07
N ALA A 88 12.00 -15.20 39.33
CA ALA A 88 13.15 -14.29 39.25
C ALA A 88 12.79 -12.92 38.64
N THR A 89 11.83 -12.88 37.70
CA THR A 89 11.34 -11.64 37.08
C THR A 89 10.18 -10.97 37.81
N TYR A 90 9.65 -11.60 38.86
CA TYR A 90 8.55 -11.06 39.62
C TYR A 90 8.98 -9.78 40.35
N PRO A 91 8.17 -8.69 40.38
CA PRO A 91 8.58 -7.45 41.02
C PRO A 91 8.85 -7.63 42.52
N SER A 92 9.88 -6.97 43.06
CA SER A 92 10.13 -6.93 44.51
C SER A 92 8.97 -6.29 45.27
N THR A 93 8.25 -5.35 44.64
CA THR A 93 7.03 -4.71 45.15
C THR A 93 5.90 -4.79 44.11
N PRO A 94 5.18 -5.92 44.01
CA PRO A 94 4.17 -6.15 42.99
C PRO A 94 2.85 -5.43 43.30
N THR A 95 2.21 -4.91 42.27
CA THR A 95 0.87 -4.30 42.35
C THR A 95 -0.20 -5.36 42.67
N PRO A 96 -1.36 -4.98 43.24
CA PRO A 96 -2.46 -5.93 43.50
C PRO A 96 -2.90 -6.73 42.27
N LYS A 97 -2.78 -6.13 41.08
CA LYS A 97 -3.05 -6.80 39.81
C LYS A 97 -2.01 -7.89 39.51
N GLU A 98 -0.72 -7.58 39.64
CA GLU A 98 0.36 -8.57 39.42
C GLU A 98 0.31 -9.72 40.42
N GLN A 99 -0.11 -9.46 41.67
CA GLN A 99 -0.37 -10.49 42.68
C GLN A 99 -1.54 -11.40 42.28
N SER A 100 -2.63 -10.81 41.78
CA SER A 100 -3.77 -11.56 41.27
C SER A 100 -3.43 -12.38 40.02
N ASP A 101 -2.64 -11.80 39.11
CA ASP A 101 -2.26 -12.42 37.85
C ASP A 101 -1.34 -13.63 38.09
N ILE A 102 -0.36 -13.54 38.99
CA ILE A 102 0.51 -14.69 39.30
C ILE A 102 -0.24 -15.81 40.02
N LYS A 103 -1.13 -15.48 40.96
CA LYS A 103 -1.99 -16.47 41.62
C LYS A 103 -2.90 -17.17 40.61
N SER A 104 -3.44 -16.42 39.65
CA SER A 104 -4.28 -16.95 38.57
C SER A 104 -3.48 -17.81 37.60
N PHE A 105 -2.28 -17.38 37.21
CA PHE A 105 -1.35 -18.14 36.38
C PHE A 105 -1.03 -19.49 37.03
N MET A 106 -0.63 -19.52 38.31
CA MET A 106 -0.29 -20.78 38.98
C MET A 106 -1.49 -21.74 39.05
N ARG A 107 -2.71 -21.22 39.26
CA ARG A 107 -3.94 -22.03 39.24
C ARG A 107 -4.25 -22.60 37.86
N LEU A 108 -4.11 -21.80 36.81
CA LEU A 108 -4.34 -22.23 35.43
C LEU A 108 -3.27 -23.22 34.97
N PHE A 109 -2.01 -22.92 35.26
CA PHE A 109 -0.86 -23.79 35.02
C PHE A 109 -1.10 -25.18 35.65
N ALA A 110 -1.48 -25.23 36.93
CA ALA A 110 -1.76 -26.49 37.62
C ALA A 110 -2.91 -27.31 37.00
N LYS A 111 -3.89 -26.65 36.36
CA LYS A 111 -5.02 -27.30 35.68
C LYS A 111 -4.70 -27.77 34.27
N LEU A 112 -3.85 -27.03 33.55
CA LEU A 112 -3.56 -27.23 32.14
C LEU A 112 -2.28 -28.06 31.92
N TYR A 113 -1.59 -28.45 32.99
CA TYR A 113 -0.32 -29.16 32.88
C TYR A 113 -0.48 -30.52 32.15
N PRO A 114 0.30 -30.80 31.08
CA PRO A 114 0.05 -31.96 30.20
C PRO A 114 0.16 -33.33 30.89
N CYS A 115 1.01 -33.45 31.93
CA CYS A 115 1.07 -34.64 32.77
C CYS A 115 -0.02 -34.56 33.83
N TRP A 116 -1.11 -35.31 33.66
CA TRP A 116 -2.28 -35.22 34.56
C TRP A 116 -1.96 -35.62 36.02
N VAL A 117 -1.01 -36.54 36.25
CA VAL A 117 -0.58 -36.92 37.60
C VAL A 117 0.20 -35.79 38.26
N CYS A 118 1.11 -35.14 37.53
CA CYS A 118 1.82 -33.97 38.03
C CYS A 118 0.87 -32.78 38.23
N ALA A 119 -0.13 -32.62 37.35
CA ALA A 119 -1.16 -31.60 37.45
C ALA A 119 -1.98 -31.76 38.74
N GLU A 120 -2.47 -32.99 39.00
CA GLU A 120 -3.23 -33.33 40.20
C GLU A 120 -2.38 -33.18 41.46
N ASP A 121 -1.14 -33.66 41.44
CA ASP A 121 -0.21 -33.54 42.58
C ASP A 121 0.07 -32.08 42.93
N PHE A 122 0.30 -31.24 41.92
CA PHE A 122 0.57 -29.82 42.12
C PHE A 122 -0.68 -29.05 42.58
N GLN A 123 -1.87 -29.41 42.08
CA GLN A 123 -3.14 -28.88 42.60
C GLN A 123 -3.34 -29.23 44.08
N ASN A 124 -3.02 -30.47 44.48
CA ASN A 124 -3.09 -30.89 45.89
C ASN A 124 -2.09 -30.14 46.78
N TYR A 125 -0.89 -29.84 46.26
CA TYR A 125 0.08 -29.00 46.97
C TYR A 125 -0.49 -27.58 47.17
N MET A 126 -1.01 -26.96 46.12
CA MET A 126 -1.56 -25.60 46.17
C MET A 126 -2.80 -25.46 47.06
N GLN A 127 -3.56 -26.55 47.30
CA GLN A 127 -4.65 -26.56 48.28
C GLN A 127 -4.14 -26.52 49.73
N LYS A 128 -2.95 -27.08 49.99
CA LYS A 128 -2.32 -27.12 51.33
C LYS A 128 -1.44 -25.90 51.59
N LYS A 129 -0.86 -25.32 50.55
CA LYS A 129 0.06 -24.19 50.58
C LYS A 129 -0.40 -23.16 49.56
N GLU A 130 -1.07 -22.11 50.03
CA GLU A 130 -1.49 -21.01 49.15
C GLU A 130 -0.27 -20.34 48.51
N VAL A 131 -0.38 -19.91 47.25
CA VAL A 131 0.66 -19.17 46.54
C VAL A 131 0.93 -17.84 47.26
N GLU A 132 2.14 -17.71 47.80
CA GLU A 132 2.64 -16.47 48.37
C GLU A 132 3.14 -15.58 47.24
N ALA A 133 2.56 -14.39 47.09
CA ALA A 133 2.80 -13.50 45.96
C ALA A 133 2.99 -12.04 46.40
N GLY A 134 3.21 -11.77 47.68
CA GLY A 134 3.33 -10.40 48.19
C GLY A 134 4.62 -9.70 47.78
N SER A 135 5.66 -10.46 47.45
CA SER A 135 6.94 -9.96 46.90
C SER A 135 7.64 -11.02 46.05
N ARG A 136 8.69 -10.59 45.32
CA ARG A 136 9.63 -11.50 44.64
C ARG A 136 10.16 -12.59 45.56
N ASP A 137 10.58 -12.22 46.76
CA ASP A 137 11.21 -13.13 47.71
C ASP A 137 10.22 -14.14 48.28
N GLU A 138 9.00 -13.70 48.59
CA GLU A 138 7.91 -14.59 49.02
C GLU A 138 7.57 -15.61 47.92
N PHE A 139 7.37 -15.14 46.69
CA PHE A 139 7.00 -16.02 45.59
C PHE A 139 8.13 -16.99 45.19
N GLY A 140 9.37 -16.52 45.15
CA GLY A 140 10.54 -17.34 44.87
C GLY A 140 10.79 -18.40 45.94
N ASN A 141 10.67 -18.05 47.22
CA ASN A 141 10.75 -19.02 48.31
C ASN A 141 9.62 -20.05 48.26
N TRP A 142 8.37 -19.61 48.07
CA TRP A 142 7.23 -20.51 47.96
C TRP A 142 7.40 -21.51 46.82
N LEU A 143 7.87 -21.04 45.66
CA LEU A 143 8.10 -21.87 44.48
C LEU A 143 9.27 -22.83 44.69
N CYS A 144 10.32 -22.40 45.37
CA CYS A 144 11.42 -23.26 45.77
C CYS A 144 10.95 -24.40 46.68
N GLU A 145 10.10 -24.11 47.67
CA GLU A 145 9.54 -25.13 48.55
C GLU A 145 8.62 -26.10 47.80
N ALA A 146 7.85 -25.61 46.82
CA ALA A 146 7.06 -26.45 45.95
C ALA A 146 7.93 -27.42 45.12
N HIS A 147 9.09 -26.95 44.63
CA HIS A 147 10.06 -27.79 43.93
C HIS A 147 10.70 -28.80 44.89
N ASN A 148 10.99 -28.42 46.14
CA ASN A 148 11.49 -29.33 47.17
C ASN A 148 10.50 -30.42 47.54
N GLU A 149 9.20 -30.13 47.55
CA GLU A 149 8.15 -31.14 47.74
C GLU A 149 8.23 -32.21 46.65
N VAL A 150 8.39 -31.81 45.40
CA VAL A 150 8.57 -32.75 44.29
C VAL A 150 9.90 -33.52 44.42
N ASN A 151 11.00 -32.86 44.82
CA ASN A 151 12.27 -33.55 45.07
C ASN A 151 12.13 -34.63 46.14
N ARG A 152 11.43 -34.35 47.25
CA ARG A 152 11.16 -35.32 48.32
C ARG A 152 10.38 -36.54 47.79
N LYS A 153 9.33 -36.32 46.98
CA LYS A 153 8.56 -37.41 46.35
C LYS A 153 9.37 -38.25 45.37
N LEU A 154 10.34 -37.63 44.70
CA LEU A 154 11.24 -38.30 43.74
C LEU A 154 12.52 -38.86 44.39
N GLY A 155 12.69 -38.75 45.71
CA GLY A 155 13.90 -39.18 46.41
C GLY A 155 15.16 -38.38 46.06
N LYS A 156 15.01 -37.14 45.59
CA LYS A 156 16.10 -36.23 45.22
C LYS A 156 16.49 -35.33 46.42
N PRO A 157 17.75 -34.84 46.48
CA PRO A 157 18.16 -33.88 47.49
C PRO A 157 17.31 -32.61 47.44
N THR A 158 16.94 -32.08 48.61
CA THR A 158 16.29 -30.77 48.73
C THR A 158 17.32 -29.65 48.57
N PHE A 159 16.87 -28.52 48.06
CA PHE A 159 17.65 -27.30 47.92
C PHE A 159 17.39 -26.34 49.09
N ASP A 160 18.42 -25.62 49.53
CA ASP A 160 18.29 -24.58 50.56
C ASP A 160 17.58 -23.34 49.98
N CYS A 161 16.29 -23.18 50.29
CA CYS A 161 15.48 -22.12 49.68
C CYS A 161 15.94 -20.71 50.06
N SER A 162 16.71 -20.49 51.13
CA SER A 162 17.28 -19.15 51.39
C SER A 162 18.28 -18.71 50.31
N LYS A 163 18.73 -19.63 49.44
CA LYS A 163 19.64 -19.36 48.32
C LYS A 163 18.97 -19.44 46.96
N TRP A 164 17.63 -19.38 46.92
CA TRP A 164 16.90 -19.48 45.65
C TRP A 164 17.29 -18.35 44.70
N GLU A 165 17.52 -17.14 45.20
CA GLU A 165 17.94 -15.99 44.41
C GLU A 165 19.38 -16.14 43.88
N GLU A 166 20.31 -16.73 44.65
CA GLU A 166 21.67 -17.01 44.16
C GLU A 166 21.68 -18.03 43.01
N ARG A 167 20.74 -18.98 43.02
CA ARG A 167 20.64 -20.04 42.02
C ARG A 167 19.87 -19.63 40.77
N TYR A 168 18.92 -18.70 40.91
CA TYR A 168 17.94 -18.38 39.87
C TYR A 168 17.80 -16.86 39.59
N GLY A 169 18.54 -15.96 40.24
CA GLY A 169 18.26 -14.53 40.34
C GLY A 169 19.22 -13.52 39.67
N THR A 170 18.58 -12.38 39.35
CA THR A 170 18.92 -11.02 38.87
C THR A 170 19.58 -10.75 37.51
N ASP A 171 20.48 -11.55 36.97
CA ASP A 171 21.09 -11.25 35.66
C ASP A 171 20.32 -11.87 34.48
N MET A 172 19.07 -11.43 34.26
CA MET A 172 18.26 -11.83 33.10
C MET A 172 18.79 -11.28 31.76
N ALA A 173 19.63 -10.23 31.80
CA ALA A 173 20.40 -9.84 30.63
C ALA A 173 21.35 -10.96 30.19
N ASP A 174 21.84 -11.76 31.15
CA ASP A 174 22.87 -12.76 30.92
C ASP A 174 22.28 -14.12 30.50
N ILE A 175 21.11 -14.57 30.98
CA ILE A 175 20.55 -15.87 30.53
C ILE A 175 20.17 -15.88 29.03
N ARG A 176 19.58 -14.80 28.53
CA ARG A 176 19.23 -14.70 27.09
C ARG A 176 20.48 -14.58 26.23
N GLU A 177 21.50 -13.84 26.68
CA GLU A 177 22.78 -13.72 25.99
C GLU A 177 23.61 -15.02 26.06
N GLN A 178 23.60 -15.71 27.20
CA GLN A 178 24.22 -17.03 27.40
C GLN A 178 23.60 -18.11 26.51
N GLY A 179 22.33 -17.93 26.10
CA GLY A 179 21.65 -18.80 25.14
C GLY A 179 22.01 -18.54 23.66
N LEU A 180 22.65 -17.40 23.35
CA LEU A 180 23.08 -17.08 21.99
C LEU A 180 24.30 -17.91 21.60
N LYS A 181 24.26 -18.53 20.43
CA LYS A 181 25.37 -19.34 19.92
C LYS A 181 26.48 -18.46 19.34
N LYS A 182 26.10 -17.42 18.61
CA LYS A 182 27.01 -16.43 18.02
C LYS A 182 26.56 -15.02 18.39
N PRO A 183 26.73 -14.60 19.65
CA PRO A 183 26.26 -13.29 20.08
C PRO A 183 26.94 -12.16 19.29
N ILE A 184 26.15 -11.23 18.77
CA ILE A 184 26.63 -10.03 18.08
C ILE A 184 25.78 -8.82 18.45
N VAL A 185 26.38 -7.64 18.49
CA VAL A 185 25.68 -6.38 18.75
C VAL A 185 24.70 -6.05 17.62
N VAL A 186 23.49 -5.58 17.95
CA VAL A 186 22.44 -5.19 16.97
C VAL A 186 22.95 -4.23 15.90
N ALA A 187 23.62 -3.14 16.29
CA ALA A 187 24.17 -2.17 15.34
C ALA A 187 25.19 -2.83 14.40
N GLU A 188 26.06 -3.70 14.93
CA GLU A 188 27.03 -4.43 14.12
C GLU A 188 26.35 -5.41 13.15
N TYR A 189 25.31 -6.14 13.59
CA TYR A 189 24.52 -7.02 12.75
C TYR A 189 23.91 -6.25 11.57
N LEU A 190 23.24 -5.13 11.85
CA LEU A 190 22.63 -4.26 10.84
C LEU A 190 23.66 -3.81 9.80
N PHE A 191 24.78 -3.25 10.25
CA PHE A 191 25.80 -2.73 9.33
C PHE A 191 26.56 -3.84 8.58
N ARG A 192 26.77 -5.01 9.17
CA ARG A 192 27.31 -6.17 8.45
C ARG A 192 26.37 -6.62 7.34
N ARG A 193 25.06 -6.63 7.57
CA ARG A 193 24.07 -6.91 6.52
C ARG A 193 24.06 -5.85 5.41
N LEU A 194 24.16 -4.56 5.76
CA LEU A 194 24.31 -3.51 4.73
C LEU A 194 25.58 -3.73 3.88
N HIS A 195 26.69 -4.07 4.51
CA HIS A 195 27.94 -4.37 3.80
C HIS A 195 27.79 -5.61 2.89
N GLU A 196 27.15 -6.66 3.39
CA GLU A 196 26.86 -7.90 2.64
C GLU A 196 26.06 -7.63 1.37
N ILE A 197 25.00 -6.82 1.42
CA ILE A 197 24.16 -6.49 0.26
C ILE A 197 24.78 -5.44 -0.68
N GLY A 198 26.06 -5.08 -0.47
CA GLY A 198 26.86 -4.29 -1.40
C GLY A 198 27.08 -2.82 -1.02
N ILE A 199 26.50 -2.32 0.07
CA ILE A 199 26.72 -0.94 0.54
C ILE A 199 28.16 -0.83 1.05
N ARG A 200 28.82 0.30 0.76
CA ARG A 200 30.17 0.60 1.29
C ARG A 200 30.25 1.92 2.03
N SER A 201 29.39 2.87 1.68
CA SER A 201 29.30 4.18 2.33
C SER A 201 27.86 4.44 2.79
N VAL A 202 27.72 4.93 4.02
CA VAL A 202 26.44 5.24 4.66
C VAL A 202 26.30 6.75 4.78
N HIS A 203 25.23 7.30 4.20
CA HIS A 203 24.93 8.73 4.23
C HIS A 203 24.22 9.09 5.54
N GLY A 204 24.17 10.39 5.86
CA GLY A 204 23.41 10.87 7.01
C GLY A 204 24.14 11.89 7.86
N LEU A 205 23.53 12.20 8.99
CA LEU A 205 24.05 13.13 10.00
C LEU A 205 24.06 12.49 11.40
N PRO A 206 25.07 12.84 12.23
CA PRO A 206 25.11 12.42 13.62
C PRO A 206 24.05 13.16 14.45
N GLY A 207 23.46 12.45 15.40
CA GLY A 207 22.62 13.02 16.45
C GLY A 207 22.67 12.12 17.68
N ASP A 208 22.36 12.67 18.85
CA ASP A 208 22.51 12.00 20.14
C ASP A 208 21.86 10.60 20.21
N PHE A 209 20.73 10.39 19.54
CA PHE A 209 20.06 9.09 19.48
C PHE A 209 20.68 8.06 18.52
N ASN A 210 21.66 8.43 17.69
CA ASN A 210 22.31 7.51 16.73
C ASN A 210 23.82 7.35 16.92
N LEU A 211 24.49 8.18 17.74
CA LEU A 211 25.96 8.18 17.90
C LEU A 211 26.54 6.79 18.20
N VAL A 212 25.93 6.09 19.16
CA VAL A 212 26.39 4.75 19.57
C VAL A 212 26.30 3.76 18.42
N ALA A 213 25.27 3.83 17.57
CA ALA A 213 25.19 2.99 16.38
C ALA A 213 26.28 3.38 15.37
N LEU A 214 26.54 4.67 15.14
CA LEU A 214 27.54 5.13 14.18
C LEU A 214 28.95 4.60 14.46
N ASP A 215 29.31 4.35 15.72
CA ASP A 215 30.60 3.74 16.11
C ASP A 215 30.82 2.33 15.54
N TYR A 216 29.75 1.65 15.09
CA TYR A 216 29.82 0.32 14.48
C TYR A 216 29.94 0.34 12.95
N ILE A 217 29.77 1.49 12.29
CA ILE A 217 29.95 1.61 10.83
C ILE A 217 31.36 1.16 10.40
N PRO A 218 32.46 1.67 10.97
CA PRO A 218 33.81 1.22 10.59
C PRO A 218 34.07 -0.24 10.96
N LYS A 219 33.50 -0.73 12.07
CA LYS A 219 33.64 -2.13 12.52
C LYS A 219 33.04 -3.12 11.53
N ALA A 220 32.00 -2.71 10.80
CA ALA A 220 31.37 -3.49 9.74
C ALA A 220 32.02 -3.32 8.35
N GLY A 221 33.14 -2.60 8.23
CA GLY A 221 33.79 -2.32 6.95
C GLY A 221 33.08 -1.26 6.09
N LEU A 222 32.18 -0.48 6.68
CA LEU A 222 31.49 0.63 6.03
C LEU A 222 32.20 1.96 6.31
N LYS A 223 31.93 2.96 5.48
CA LYS A 223 32.42 4.33 5.63
C LYS A 223 31.27 5.27 5.98
N TRP A 224 31.49 6.18 6.92
CA TRP A 224 30.56 7.27 7.18
C TRP A 224 30.81 8.42 6.20
N VAL A 225 29.77 8.88 5.50
CA VAL A 225 29.89 10.00 4.55
C VAL A 225 29.87 11.34 5.29
N GLY A 226 28.91 11.52 6.21
CA GLY A 226 28.71 12.78 6.93
C GLY A 226 28.34 13.94 5.99
N SER A 227 27.10 13.93 5.52
CA SER A 227 26.50 14.98 4.69
C SER A 227 26.24 16.26 5.50
N VAL A 228 25.85 17.35 4.82
CA VAL A 228 25.70 18.67 5.47
C VAL A 228 24.30 18.88 6.09
N ASN A 229 23.27 18.24 5.53
CA ASN A 229 21.93 18.13 6.12
C ASN A 229 21.26 16.81 5.65
N GLU A 230 20.17 16.42 6.31
CA GLU A 230 19.52 15.12 6.08
C GLU A 230 18.74 15.05 4.76
N LEU A 231 18.27 16.18 4.23
CA LEU A 231 17.65 16.24 2.90
C LEU A 231 18.66 15.85 1.82
N ASN A 232 19.82 16.50 1.84
CA ASN A 232 20.92 16.22 0.93
C ASN A 232 21.46 14.81 1.12
N ALA A 233 21.53 14.32 2.37
CA ALA A 233 21.92 12.94 2.65
C ALA A 233 20.98 11.93 2.01
N ALA A 234 19.67 12.18 2.05
CA ALA A 234 18.67 11.33 1.41
C ALA A 234 18.77 11.39 -0.13
N TYR A 235 19.01 12.56 -0.72
CA TYR A 235 19.27 12.70 -2.16
C TYR A 235 20.57 12.02 -2.60
N ALA A 236 21.63 12.10 -1.81
CA ALA A 236 22.86 11.38 -2.06
C ALA A 236 22.68 9.86 -1.93
N ALA A 237 21.91 9.40 -0.95
CA ALA A 237 21.54 7.99 -0.86
C ALA A 237 20.75 7.54 -2.10
N ASP A 238 19.80 8.33 -2.60
CA ASP A 238 19.09 8.04 -3.85
C ASP A 238 20.07 7.92 -5.04
N GLY A 239 20.94 8.90 -5.27
CA GLY A 239 21.93 8.86 -6.36
C GLY A 239 22.93 7.70 -6.24
N TYR A 240 23.35 7.37 -5.02
CA TYR A 240 24.21 6.20 -4.75
C TYR A 240 23.49 4.90 -5.12
N ALA A 241 22.22 4.76 -4.76
CA ALA A 241 21.42 3.57 -5.08
C ALA A 241 21.15 3.43 -6.58
N ARG A 242 20.98 4.53 -7.33
CA ARG A 242 20.82 4.47 -8.80
C ARG A 242 22.07 3.96 -9.51
N THR A 243 23.25 4.19 -8.96
CA THR A 243 24.53 3.75 -9.54
C THR A 243 24.97 2.38 -9.03
N LYS A 244 24.80 2.10 -7.72
CA LYS A 244 25.29 0.87 -7.08
C LYS A 244 24.22 -0.19 -6.85
N GLY A 245 22.95 0.18 -6.94
CA GLY A 245 21.80 -0.72 -6.82
C GLY A 245 21.08 -0.72 -5.46
N ILE A 246 21.69 -0.20 -4.39
CA ILE A 246 21.09 0.04 -3.07
C ILE A 246 21.95 0.99 -2.24
N SER A 247 21.33 1.72 -1.30
CA SER A 247 22.04 2.62 -0.38
C SER A 247 21.40 2.64 1.01
N ALA A 248 22.05 3.33 1.94
CA ALA A 248 21.52 3.59 3.27
C ALA A 248 21.78 5.04 3.70
N VAL A 249 20.84 5.57 4.49
CA VAL A 249 20.94 6.86 5.18
C VAL A 249 20.57 6.71 6.66
N VAL A 250 21.40 7.27 7.55
CA VAL A 250 21.17 7.27 9.00
C VAL A 250 20.82 8.68 9.46
N THR A 251 19.68 8.85 10.14
CA THR A 251 19.26 10.14 10.72
C THR A 251 18.98 10.01 12.22
N THR A 252 18.83 11.14 12.91
CA THR A 252 18.32 11.17 14.28
C THR A 252 16.80 11.34 14.30
N PHE A 253 16.17 10.94 15.40
CA PHE A 253 14.72 10.98 15.61
C PHE A 253 14.13 12.39 15.50
N GLY A 254 12.95 12.49 14.91
CA GLY A 254 12.19 13.73 14.75
C GLY A 254 12.82 14.70 13.77
N VAL A 255 13.84 15.45 14.20
CA VAL A 255 14.41 16.54 13.38
C VAL A 255 15.11 16.03 12.12
N GLY A 256 15.87 14.93 12.22
CA GLY A 256 16.62 14.41 11.09
C GLY A 256 15.75 13.66 10.09
N GLU A 257 14.90 12.75 10.58
CA GLU A 257 14.02 11.95 9.72
C GLU A 257 12.99 12.79 8.96
N LEU A 258 12.49 13.88 9.56
CA LEU A 258 11.56 14.80 8.88
C LEU A 258 12.28 15.68 7.84
N SER A 259 13.55 16.02 8.05
CA SER A 259 14.36 16.69 7.02
C SER A 259 14.69 15.77 5.84
N ALA A 260 14.91 14.47 6.09
CA ALA A 260 15.14 13.48 5.03
C ALA A 260 13.86 13.08 4.25
N ILE A 261 12.68 13.35 4.79
CA ILE A 261 11.41 12.74 4.33
C ILE A 261 11.13 13.01 2.84
N ASN A 262 11.48 14.19 2.33
CA ASN A 262 11.29 14.54 0.92
C ASN A 262 12.20 13.70 0.01
N GLY A 263 13.45 13.46 0.42
CA GLY A 263 14.36 12.57 -0.31
C GLY A 263 13.90 11.12 -0.31
N ILE A 264 13.37 10.63 0.83
CA ILE A 264 12.79 9.29 0.92
C ILE A 264 11.52 9.16 0.07
N ALA A 265 10.65 10.17 0.08
CA ALA A 265 9.45 10.19 -0.76
C ALA A 265 9.79 10.19 -2.26
N GLY A 266 10.85 10.90 -2.66
CA GLY A 266 11.40 10.84 -4.01
C GLY A 266 11.92 9.45 -4.38
N ALA A 267 12.71 8.84 -3.51
CA ALA A 267 13.18 7.47 -3.70
C ALA A 267 12.02 6.46 -3.81
N PHE A 268 10.96 6.61 -3.00
CA PHE A 268 9.77 5.75 -3.07
C PHE A 268 9.01 5.91 -4.38
N SER A 269 8.80 7.17 -4.82
CA SER A 269 8.10 7.49 -6.07
C SER A 269 8.85 6.97 -7.29
N GLU A 270 10.18 7.04 -7.27
CA GLU A 270 11.07 6.69 -8.38
C GLU A 270 11.58 5.24 -8.33
N HIS A 271 11.04 4.41 -7.43
CA HIS A 271 11.44 3.03 -7.23
C HIS A 271 12.95 2.87 -6.97
N VAL A 272 13.49 3.60 -5.99
CA VAL A 272 14.89 3.53 -5.58
C VAL A 272 15.03 2.84 -4.20
N PRO A 273 15.89 1.81 -4.07
CA PRO A 273 16.08 1.08 -2.83
C PRO A 273 17.00 1.84 -1.87
N VAL A 274 16.39 2.51 -0.88
CA VAL A 274 17.09 3.29 0.15
C VAL A 274 16.70 2.79 1.54
N VAL A 275 17.68 2.33 2.32
CA VAL A 275 17.45 1.93 3.72
C VAL A 275 17.56 3.17 4.62
N HIS A 276 16.44 3.64 5.16
CA HIS A 276 16.40 4.76 6.10
C HIS A 276 16.45 4.26 7.54
N ILE A 277 17.58 4.48 8.21
CA ILE A 277 17.80 4.07 9.60
C ILE A 277 17.66 5.30 10.50
N VAL A 278 16.82 5.21 11.51
CA VAL A 278 16.57 6.30 12.46
C VAL A 278 16.99 5.85 13.86
N GLY A 279 18.04 6.47 14.40
CA GLY A 279 18.35 6.34 15.82
C GLY A 279 17.29 7.06 16.64
N CYS A 280 16.70 6.37 17.62
CA CYS A 280 15.56 6.88 18.37
C CYS A 280 15.71 6.69 19.89
N PRO A 281 14.92 7.42 20.69
CA PRO A 281 14.95 7.32 22.15
C PRO A 281 14.81 5.89 22.67
N SER A 282 15.34 5.62 23.86
CA SER A 282 15.31 4.28 24.44
C SER A 282 13.89 3.70 24.55
N THR A 283 13.76 2.37 24.49
CA THR A 283 12.46 1.70 24.62
C THR A 283 11.74 2.06 25.93
N ILE A 284 12.50 2.28 27.01
CA ILE A 284 11.99 2.72 28.32
C ILE A 284 11.42 4.13 28.23
N SER A 285 12.14 5.06 27.62
CA SER A 285 11.68 6.45 27.44
C SER A 285 10.41 6.52 26.60
N GLN A 286 10.35 5.73 25.51
CA GLN A 286 9.17 5.62 24.67
C GLN A 286 7.97 5.09 25.45
N ARG A 287 8.15 3.98 26.20
CA ARG A 287 7.08 3.35 26.99
C ARG A 287 6.53 4.28 28.06
N ASN A 288 7.39 5.09 28.68
CA ASN A 288 7.01 6.00 29.75
C ASN A 288 6.46 7.34 29.23
N GLY A 289 6.35 7.53 27.91
CA GLY A 289 5.85 8.77 27.31
C GLY A 289 6.67 10.00 27.72
N MET A 290 7.99 9.84 27.91
CA MET A 290 8.84 10.93 28.39
C MET A 290 8.83 12.12 27.42
N LEU A 291 8.85 13.33 27.95
CA LEU A 291 8.97 14.54 27.13
C LEU A 291 10.44 14.80 26.82
N LEU A 292 10.88 14.31 25.66
CA LEU A 292 12.26 14.45 25.20
C LEU A 292 12.36 15.53 24.12
N HIS A 293 13.57 16.09 23.95
CA HIS A 293 13.89 16.89 22.78
C HIS A 293 13.71 16.05 21.51
N HIS A 294 13.47 16.73 20.38
CA HIS A 294 13.11 16.11 19.10
C HIS A 294 11.79 15.32 19.08
N THR A 295 10.92 15.51 20.09
CA THR A 295 9.53 15.03 20.08
C THR A 295 8.55 16.18 19.83
N LEU A 296 7.27 15.87 19.64
CA LEU A 296 6.18 16.87 19.62
C LEU A 296 5.74 17.31 21.02
N GLY A 297 6.41 16.85 22.09
CA GLY A 297 6.05 17.20 23.47
C GLY A 297 4.75 16.57 23.98
N ASN A 298 4.25 15.52 23.32
CA ASN A 298 2.97 14.87 23.62
C ASN A 298 3.09 13.41 24.10
N GLY A 299 4.31 12.90 24.26
CA GLY A 299 4.58 11.51 24.68
C GLY A 299 4.37 10.44 23.60
N ASP A 300 3.99 10.80 22.36
CA ASP A 300 3.87 9.84 21.25
C ASP A 300 5.15 9.79 20.41
N PHE A 301 5.85 8.66 20.51
CA PHE A 301 7.08 8.40 19.77
C PHE A 301 6.85 7.68 18.43
N ASN A 302 5.60 7.34 18.07
CA ASN A 302 5.29 6.64 16.82
C ASN A 302 4.95 7.60 15.68
N VAL A 303 4.69 8.88 15.97
CA VAL A 303 4.21 9.86 14.98
C VAL A 303 5.07 9.91 13.73
N PHE A 304 6.40 9.95 13.85
CA PHE A 304 7.30 10.03 12.69
C PHE A 304 7.40 8.71 11.93
N ALA A 305 7.44 7.58 12.65
CA ALA A 305 7.36 6.26 12.01
C ALA A 305 6.04 6.07 11.25
N ASN A 306 4.93 6.63 11.74
CA ASN A 306 3.63 6.61 11.05
C ASN A 306 3.67 7.48 9.78
N MET A 307 4.33 8.63 9.81
CA MET A 307 4.56 9.45 8.61
C MET A 307 5.40 8.69 7.57
N SER A 308 6.52 8.10 7.98
CA SER A 308 7.41 7.33 7.10
C SER A 308 6.78 6.06 6.53
N SER A 309 5.74 5.51 7.18
CA SER A 309 5.03 4.32 6.70
C SER A 309 4.37 4.50 5.34
N GLN A 310 4.01 5.73 4.96
CA GLN A 310 3.35 6.03 3.68
C GLN A 310 4.33 6.05 2.50
N ILE A 311 5.63 6.10 2.80
CA ILE A 311 6.72 6.22 1.81
C ILE A 311 7.79 5.15 2.01
N SER A 312 7.45 4.06 2.70
CA SER A 312 8.31 2.90 2.93
C SER A 312 7.56 1.63 2.57
N CYS A 313 8.20 0.69 1.89
CA CYS A 313 7.59 -0.59 1.53
C CYS A 313 7.65 -1.64 2.65
N ASN A 314 8.50 -1.41 3.66
CA ASN A 314 8.60 -2.21 4.88
C ASN A 314 9.08 -1.31 6.04
N MET A 315 8.76 -1.71 7.28
CA MET A 315 9.11 -1.01 8.51
C MET A 315 9.65 -2.02 9.54
N ALA A 316 10.87 -1.82 10.03
CA ALA A 316 11.44 -2.57 11.16
C ALA A 316 11.48 -1.68 12.41
N ARG A 317 10.87 -2.13 13.51
CA ARG A 317 10.88 -1.42 14.80
C ARG A 317 11.61 -2.28 15.82
N LEU A 318 12.91 -2.01 15.99
CA LEU A 318 13.84 -2.89 16.68
C LEU A 318 13.67 -2.82 18.21
N LYS A 319 12.63 -3.47 18.75
CA LYS A 319 12.27 -3.41 20.18
C LYS A 319 12.52 -4.72 20.95
N ASP A 320 12.47 -5.87 20.28
CA ASP A 320 12.70 -7.19 20.89
C ASP A 320 13.94 -7.85 20.28
N PRO A 321 15.04 -8.06 21.05
CA PRO A 321 16.25 -8.73 20.58
C PRO A 321 16.02 -10.08 19.89
N ALA A 322 14.98 -10.83 20.24
CA ALA A 322 14.69 -12.13 19.61
C ALA A 322 14.29 -12.00 18.13
N ASP A 323 13.61 -10.92 17.76
CA ASP A 323 13.05 -10.72 16.42
C ASP A 323 13.89 -9.78 15.55
N ILE A 324 14.84 -9.04 16.15
CA ILE A 324 15.63 -8.02 15.45
C ILE A 324 16.35 -8.57 14.20
N PRO A 325 17.05 -9.72 14.25
CA PRO A 325 17.72 -10.26 13.06
C PRO A 325 16.75 -10.52 11.90
N ASP A 326 15.57 -11.07 12.19
CA ASP A 326 14.53 -11.33 11.18
C ASP A 326 13.95 -10.05 10.60
N GLN A 327 13.68 -9.04 11.43
CA GLN A 327 13.17 -7.75 10.96
C GLN A 327 14.17 -7.02 10.06
N ILE A 328 15.46 -7.04 10.41
CA ILE A 328 16.52 -6.45 9.59
C ILE A 328 16.62 -7.17 8.26
N ASP A 329 16.77 -8.50 8.27
CA ASP A 329 16.94 -9.28 7.04
C ASP A 329 15.73 -9.11 6.10
N LEU A 330 14.51 -9.12 6.64
CA LEU A 330 13.28 -8.89 5.88
C LEU A 330 13.23 -7.49 5.29
N ALA A 331 13.51 -6.45 6.08
CA ALA A 331 13.48 -5.06 5.59
C ALA A 331 14.50 -4.87 4.46
N LEU A 332 15.71 -5.40 4.59
CA LEU A 332 16.75 -5.30 3.56
C LEU A 332 16.38 -6.07 2.28
N ARG A 333 15.80 -7.27 2.42
CA ARG A 333 15.27 -8.03 1.29
C ARG A 333 14.17 -7.25 0.56
N GLU A 334 13.17 -6.75 1.28
CA GLU A 334 12.05 -6.01 0.68
C GLU A 334 12.51 -4.72 0.00
N CYS A 335 13.48 -4.01 0.59
CA CYS A 335 14.11 -2.84 -0.01
C CYS A 335 14.67 -3.16 -1.41
N TRP A 336 15.44 -4.24 -1.51
CA TRP A 336 16.04 -4.68 -2.76
C TRP A 336 15.01 -5.18 -3.79
N ILE A 337 14.12 -6.09 -3.39
CA ILE A 337 13.18 -6.78 -4.29
C ILE A 337 12.13 -5.80 -4.83
N ARG A 338 11.55 -4.97 -3.96
CA ARG A 338 10.55 -3.99 -4.38
C ARG A 338 11.17 -2.76 -5.01
N SER A 339 12.50 -2.60 -4.91
CA SER A 339 13.23 -1.41 -5.30
C SER A 339 12.59 -0.16 -4.69
N ARG A 340 12.38 -0.15 -3.37
CA ARG A 340 11.71 0.95 -2.66
C ARG A 340 12.32 1.16 -1.28
N PRO A 341 12.17 2.36 -0.68
CA PRO A 341 12.69 2.61 0.64
C PRO A 341 12.09 1.71 1.72
N VAL A 342 12.87 1.48 2.76
CA VAL A 342 12.44 0.85 4.01
C VAL A 342 12.89 1.70 5.19
N TYR A 343 12.18 1.60 6.30
CA TYR A 343 12.47 2.36 7.51
C TYR A 343 12.86 1.41 8.65
N ILE A 344 13.98 1.69 9.31
CA ILE A 344 14.49 0.93 10.46
C ILE A 344 14.60 1.87 11.66
N MET A 345 13.74 1.68 12.65
CA MET A 345 13.75 2.41 13.91
C MET A 345 14.66 1.68 14.90
N LEU A 346 15.77 2.30 15.30
CA LEU A 346 16.78 1.73 16.20
C LEU A 346 16.83 2.50 17.53
N PRO A 347 16.24 1.96 18.61
CA PRO A 347 16.35 2.55 19.95
C PRO A 347 17.79 2.54 20.50
N THR A 348 18.18 3.59 21.23
CA THR A 348 19.52 3.72 21.81
C THR A 348 19.90 2.56 22.74
N ASP A 349 18.96 2.05 23.54
CA ASP A 349 19.16 0.91 24.45
C ASP A 349 19.21 -0.44 23.73
N MET A 350 18.81 -0.50 22.46
CA MET A 350 18.89 -1.70 21.62
C MET A 350 20.16 -1.74 20.77
N ALA A 351 20.76 -0.58 20.47
CA ALA A 351 21.94 -0.47 19.60
C ALA A 351 23.09 -1.40 20.01
N GLU A 352 23.34 -1.55 21.32
CA GLU A 352 24.42 -2.39 21.88
C GLU A 352 23.94 -3.73 22.44
N LYS A 353 22.66 -4.06 22.34
CA LYS A 353 22.17 -5.37 22.78
C LYS A 353 22.76 -6.47 21.91
N LYS A 354 23.00 -7.64 22.50
CA LYS A 354 23.43 -8.81 21.76
C LYS A 354 22.22 -9.58 21.23
N VAL A 355 22.32 -10.02 19.97
CA VAL A 355 21.35 -10.86 19.26
C VAL A 355 22.08 -12.06 18.64
N GLU A 356 21.32 -13.03 18.14
CA GLU A 356 21.88 -14.20 17.48
C GLU A 356 22.47 -13.83 16.10
N GLY A 357 23.78 -14.01 15.95
CA GLY A 357 24.53 -13.71 14.73
C GLY A 357 24.64 -14.87 13.75
N ALA A 358 24.16 -16.08 14.08
CA ALA A 358 24.25 -17.25 13.19
C ALA A 358 23.68 -17.03 11.78
N ARG A 359 22.71 -16.10 11.63
CA ARG A 359 22.15 -15.73 10.32
C ARG A 359 23.17 -15.08 9.38
N LEU A 360 24.23 -14.45 9.89
CA LEU A 360 25.30 -13.87 9.08
C LEU A 360 26.15 -14.93 8.36
N ASP A 361 26.03 -16.21 8.73
CA ASP A 361 26.69 -17.30 8.00
C ASP A 361 26.01 -17.57 6.63
N THR A 362 24.77 -17.11 6.46
CA THR A 362 24.00 -17.27 5.21
C THR A 362 23.61 -15.90 4.67
N PRO A 363 24.03 -15.55 3.45
CA PRO A 363 23.65 -14.27 2.85
C PRO A 363 22.13 -14.11 2.75
N ILE A 364 21.64 -12.87 2.84
CA ILE A 364 20.25 -12.56 2.53
C ILE A 364 20.00 -12.97 1.08
N ASP A 365 18.98 -13.80 0.87
CA ASP A 365 18.53 -14.11 -0.48
C ASP A 365 17.88 -12.86 -1.09
N LEU A 366 18.52 -12.31 -2.11
CA LEU A 366 18.08 -11.15 -2.88
C LEU A 366 17.49 -11.53 -4.24
N THR A 367 17.25 -12.83 -4.47
CA THR A 367 16.63 -13.30 -5.71
C THR A 367 15.15 -12.97 -5.75
N GLU A 368 14.70 -12.50 -6.92
CA GLU A 368 13.28 -12.29 -7.19
C GLU A 368 12.55 -13.64 -7.17
N PRO A 369 11.35 -13.72 -6.54
CA PRO A 369 10.53 -14.92 -6.60
C PRO A 369 10.25 -15.34 -8.05
N ALA A 370 10.37 -16.63 -8.33
CA ALA A 370 10.01 -17.17 -9.64
C ALA A 370 8.50 -17.04 -9.88
N ASN A 371 8.11 -16.79 -11.14
CA ASN A 371 6.72 -16.89 -11.53
C ASN A 371 6.24 -18.35 -11.48
N GLU A 372 4.94 -18.53 -11.33
CA GLU A 372 4.28 -19.82 -11.52
C GLU A 372 4.42 -20.26 -12.99
N THR A 373 5.04 -21.42 -13.23
CA THR A 373 5.52 -21.84 -14.55
C THR A 373 4.42 -21.87 -15.62
N GLU A 374 3.27 -22.48 -15.32
CA GLU A 374 2.15 -22.59 -16.27
C GLU A 374 1.57 -21.22 -16.65
N ARG A 375 1.44 -20.30 -15.67
CA ARG A 375 0.95 -18.94 -15.92
C ARG A 375 1.93 -18.13 -16.74
N GLU A 376 3.22 -18.24 -16.43
CA GLU A 376 4.27 -17.58 -17.19
C GLU A 376 4.29 -18.08 -18.63
N ASP A 377 4.24 -19.39 -18.84
CA ASP A 377 4.22 -20.00 -20.18
C ASP A 377 3.01 -19.54 -20.99
N TYR A 378 1.81 -19.51 -20.38
CA TYR A 378 0.62 -18.97 -21.04
C TYR A 378 0.80 -17.50 -21.46
N VAL A 379 1.32 -16.65 -20.58
CA VAL A 379 1.57 -15.23 -20.91
C VAL A 379 2.58 -15.11 -22.04
N VAL A 380 3.66 -15.88 -22.01
CA VAL A 380 4.68 -15.92 -23.07
C VAL A 380 4.05 -16.29 -24.41
N ASP A 381 3.21 -17.33 -24.46
CA ASP A 381 2.55 -17.77 -25.68
C ASP A 381 1.61 -16.69 -26.25
N VAL A 382 0.89 -15.99 -25.37
CA VAL A 382 0.03 -14.86 -25.75
C VAL A 382 0.87 -13.69 -26.29
N VAL A 383 2.00 -13.37 -25.66
CA VAL A 383 2.93 -12.32 -26.13
C VAL A 383 3.48 -12.68 -27.53
N LEU A 384 3.99 -13.90 -27.69
CA LEU A 384 4.55 -14.38 -28.96
C LEU A 384 3.51 -14.39 -30.08
N LYS A 385 2.27 -14.80 -29.79
CA LYS A 385 1.16 -14.76 -30.75
C LYS A 385 0.96 -13.36 -31.33
N TYR A 386 0.95 -12.33 -30.50
CA TYR A 386 0.79 -10.95 -30.98
C TYR A 386 2.07 -10.43 -31.65
N LEU A 387 3.23 -10.76 -31.11
CA LEU A 387 4.53 -10.36 -31.67
C LEU A 387 4.75 -10.92 -33.09
N HIS A 388 4.42 -12.18 -33.33
CA HIS A 388 4.53 -12.81 -34.66
C HIS A 388 3.48 -12.33 -35.65
N ALA A 389 2.33 -11.83 -35.17
CA ALA A 389 1.29 -11.26 -36.03
C ALA A 389 1.60 -9.82 -36.47
N ALA A 390 2.35 -9.07 -35.65
CA ALA A 390 2.64 -7.66 -35.84
C ALA A 390 3.50 -7.40 -37.10
N LYS A 391 3.19 -6.30 -37.78
CA LYS A 391 3.87 -5.83 -39.00
C LYS A 391 4.81 -4.67 -38.72
N GLN A 392 4.58 -3.89 -37.68
CA GLN A 392 5.44 -2.78 -37.30
C GLN A 392 5.76 -2.71 -35.81
N PRO A 393 6.07 -3.83 -35.13
CA PRO A 393 6.29 -3.84 -33.69
C PRO A 393 7.45 -2.90 -33.26
N VAL A 394 7.34 -2.36 -32.06
CA VAL A 394 8.37 -1.55 -31.40
C VAL A 394 8.52 -1.97 -29.93
N ILE A 395 9.71 -1.74 -29.38
CA ILE A 395 10.01 -1.86 -27.95
C ILE A 395 10.08 -0.45 -27.37
N LEU A 396 9.38 -0.20 -26.27
CA LEU A 396 9.46 1.05 -25.51
C LEU A 396 9.91 0.75 -24.08
N VAL A 397 11.13 1.17 -23.74
CA VAL A 397 11.77 0.90 -22.45
C VAL A 397 11.67 2.13 -21.54
N ASP A 398 11.25 1.92 -20.30
CA ASP A 398 11.00 3.00 -19.34
C ASP A 398 11.65 2.69 -17.97
N ALA A 399 11.48 3.61 -17.02
CA ALA A 399 12.16 3.67 -15.73
C ALA A 399 12.28 2.32 -15.02
N CYS A 400 11.18 1.59 -14.90
CA CYS A 400 11.13 0.38 -14.09
C CYS A 400 11.94 -0.78 -14.68
N ALA A 401 12.30 -0.73 -15.97
CA ALA A 401 13.24 -1.69 -16.55
C ALA A 401 14.64 -1.56 -15.91
N ILE A 402 15.06 -0.30 -15.65
CA ILE A 402 16.30 0.02 -14.94
C ILE A 402 16.14 -0.31 -13.45
N ARG A 403 15.07 0.20 -12.81
CA ARG A 403 14.90 0.12 -11.35
C ARG A 403 14.78 -1.32 -10.85
N HIS A 404 14.09 -2.17 -11.60
CA HIS A 404 13.95 -3.59 -11.29
C HIS A 404 14.99 -4.47 -12.00
N LYS A 405 16.10 -3.89 -12.49
CA LYS A 405 17.31 -4.62 -12.90
C LYS A 405 17.04 -5.67 -13.99
N VAL A 406 16.21 -5.35 -14.98
CA VAL A 406 15.87 -6.25 -16.11
C VAL A 406 16.50 -5.81 -17.44
N LEU A 407 17.52 -4.95 -17.40
CA LEU A 407 18.16 -4.45 -18.62
C LEU A 407 18.86 -5.55 -19.42
N ASN A 408 19.37 -6.60 -18.76
CA ASN A 408 19.99 -7.73 -19.46
C ASN A 408 18.96 -8.42 -20.36
N GLU A 409 17.78 -8.73 -19.82
CA GLU A 409 16.69 -9.34 -20.58
C GLU A 409 16.16 -8.43 -21.70
N VAL A 410 16.15 -7.12 -21.46
CA VAL A 410 15.80 -6.12 -22.50
C VAL A 410 16.86 -6.09 -23.60
N HIS A 411 18.15 -6.09 -23.26
CA HIS A 411 19.24 -6.09 -24.24
C HIS A 411 19.23 -7.37 -25.06
N ASP A 412 19.05 -8.53 -24.42
CA ASP A 412 18.91 -9.81 -25.12
C ASP A 412 17.72 -9.80 -26.10
N LEU A 413 16.59 -9.20 -25.71
CA LEU A 413 15.43 -9.04 -26.59
C LEU A 413 15.73 -8.13 -27.78
N VAL A 414 16.38 -6.98 -27.56
CA VAL A 414 16.75 -6.03 -28.62
C VAL A 414 17.74 -6.69 -29.58
N GLU A 415 18.80 -7.31 -29.07
CA GLU A 415 19.84 -7.98 -29.89
C GLU A 415 19.26 -9.15 -30.69
N LYS A 416 18.41 -9.97 -30.07
CA LYS A 416 17.81 -11.13 -30.72
C LYS A 416 16.81 -10.74 -31.82
N THR A 417 15.96 -9.76 -31.54
CA THR A 417 14.84 -9.40 -32.42
C THR A 417 15.18 -8.29 -33.42
N GLN A 418 16.19 -7.47 -33.13
CA GLN A 418 16.57 -6.29 -33.91
C GLN A 418 15.40 -5.31 -34.15
N LEU A 419 14.38 -5.35 -33.29
CA LEU A 419 13.20 -4.47 -33.38
C LEU A 419 13.54 -3.03 -33.02
N PRO A 420 12.88 -2.04 -33.65
CA PRO A 420 13.00 -0.66 -33.24
C PRO A 420 12.73 -0.48 -31.76
N VAL A 421 13.70 0.11 -31.06
CA VAL A 421 13.67 0.31 -29.62
C VAL A 421 13.77 1.79 -29.29
N PHE A 422 12.88 2.23 -28.41
CA PHE A 422 12.77 3.59 -27.93
C PHE A 422 12.87 3.60 -26.42
N VAL A 423 13.27 4.73 -25.87
CA VAL A 423 13.26 4.97 -24.42
C VAL A 423 12.34 6.12 -24.09
N THR A 424 11.79 6.15 -22.89
CA THR A 424 11.12 7.34 -22.33
C THR A 424 12.15 8.30 -21.72
N PRO A 425 11.75 9.53 -21.34
CA PRO A 425 12.58 10.41 -20.53
C PRO A 425 13.20 9.74 -19.29
N MET A 426 12.40 9.04 -18.48
CA MET A 426 12.89 8.32 -17.29
C MET A 426 13.69 7.05 -17.62
N GLY A 427 13.46 6.46 -18.79
CA GLY A 427 14.18 5.30 -19.30
C GLY A 427 15.48 5.64 -20.04
N LYS A 428 15.82 6.92 -20.20
CA LYS A 428 17.02 7.32 -20.96
C LYS A 428 18.30 6.77 -20.30
N GLY A 429 19.15 6.13 -21.11
CA GLY A 429 20.30 5.34 -20.65
C GLY A 429 20.00 3.86 -20.41
N ALA A 430 18.76 3.39 -20.56
CA ALA A 430 18.43 1.96 -20.49
C ALA A 430 18.96 1.15 -21.69
N ILE A 431 19.10 1.80 -22.85
CA ILE A 431 19.51 1.18 -24.11
C ILE A 431 20.80 1.83 -24.59
N ASN A 432 21.67 1.05 -25.23
CA ASN A 432 22.81 1.58 -25.97
C ASN A 432 22.31 2.41 -27.16
N GLU A 433 22.46 3.72 -27.09
CA GLU A 433 21.93 4.62 -28.13
C GLU A 433 22.74 4.57 -29.44
N ASP A 434 23.89 3.89 -29.46
CA ASP A 434 24.63 3.54 -30.68
C ASP A 434 24.11 2.28 -31.38
N HIS A 435 23.17 1.54 -30.77
CA HIS A 435 22.60 0.34 -31.38
C HIS A 435 21.78 0.71 -32.63
N PRO A 436 21.90 -0.02 -33.77
CA PRO A 436 21.21 0.32 -35.02
C PRO A 436 19.68 0.39 -34.92
N SER A 437 19.09 -0.38 -34.00
CA SER A 437 17.65 -0.35 -33.75
C SER A 437 17.21 0.77 -32.78
N TYR A 438 18.11 1.54 -32.19
CA TYR A 438 17.72 2.66 -31.34
C TYR A 438 17.05 3.76 -32.16
N GLY A 439 15.83 4.13 -31.77
CA GLY A 439 14.99 5.08 -32.48
C GLY A 439 14.78 6.42 -31.77
N GLY A 440 15.33 6.62 -30.57
CA GLY A 440 15.25 7.88 -29.84
C GLY A 440 14.34 7.87 -28.60
N VAL A 441 14.10 9.08 -28.08
CA VAL A 441 13.30 9.31 -26.87
C VAL A 441 11.84 9.58 -27.22
N TYR A 442 10.91 8.75 -26.72
CA TYR A 442 9.47 8.92 -26.88
C TYR A 442 8.83 9.52 -25.61
N ALA A 443 8.22 10.69 -25.77
CA ALA A 443 7.53 11.45 -24.73
C ALA A 443 6.22 12.06 -25.27
N GLY A 444 5.45 11.31 -26.07
CA GLY A 444 4.22 11.82 -26.71
C GLY A 444 4.51 13.03 -27.61
N THR A 445 3.79 14.14 -27.43
CA THR A 445 4.02 15.38 -28.20
C THR A 445 5.37 16.05 -27.95
N GLY A 446 6.05 15.70 -26.85
CA GLY A 446 7.42 16.15 -26.57
C GLY A 446 8.48 15.47 -27.46
N SER A 447 8.15 14.35 -28.10
CA SER A 447 9.07 13.60 -28.95
C SER A 447 9.48 14.39 -30.19
N LEU A 448 10.58 13.98 -30.83
CA LEU A 448 10.86 14.40 -32.21
C LEU A 448 9.79 13.81 -33.15
N PRO A 449 9.41 14.51 -34.24
CA PRO A 449 8.31 14.08 -35.11
C PRO A 449 8.46 12.65 -35.66
N ALA A 450 9.66 12.26 -36.10
CA ALA A 450 9.92 10.91 -36.61
C ALA A 450 9.77 9.82 -35.53
N VAL A 451 10.11 10.15 -34.29
CA VAL A 451 9.98 9.24 -33.13
C VAL A 451 8.51 9.04 -32.78
N ALA A 452 7.76 10.14 -32.63
CA ALA A 452 6.32 10.08 -32.39
C ALA A 452 5.60 9.29 -33.48
N GLN A 453 5.88 9.60 -34.75
CA GLN A 453 5.28 8.89 -35.88
C GLN A 453 5.55 7.39 -35.83
N ARG A 454 6.79 6.96 -35.58
CA ARG A 454 7.15 5.53 -35.59
C ARG A 454 6.52 4.75 -34.43
N VAL A 455 6.45 5.34 -33.24
CA VAL A 455 5.86 4.70 -32.05
C VAL A 455 4.33 4.68 -32.14
N GLU A 456 3.70 5.78 -32.53
CA GLU A 456 2.23 5.93 -32.51
C GLU A 456 1.53 5.21 -33.67
N THR A 457 2.24 4.96 -34.78
CA THR A 457 1.72 4.14 -35.89
C THR A 457 1.98 2.63 -35.70
N SER A 458 2.67 2.24 -34.63
CA SER A 458 2.94 0.84 -34.34
C SER A 458 1.66 0.04 -34.12
N ASP A 459 1.61 -1.15 -34.72
CA ASP A 459 0.54 -2.14 -34.48
C ASP A 459 0.82 -3.04 -33.26
N LEU A 460 2.02 -2.93 -32.67
CA LEU A 460 2.35 -3.54 -31.38
C LEU A 460 3.46 -2.77 -30.64
N VAL A 461 3.21 -2.34 -29.41
CA VAL A 461 4.17 -1.73 -28.51
C VAL A 461 4.45 -2.68 -27.35
N LEU A 462 5.68 -3.17 -27.25
CA LEU A 462 6.18 -3.88 -26.07
C LEU A 462 6.70 -2.82 -25.09
N SER A 463 5.85 -2.40 -24.14
CA SER A 463 6.18 -1.38 -23.15
C SER A 463 6.78 -2.03 -21.91
N ILE A 464 8.07 -1.83 -21.67
CA ILE A 464 8.81 -2.52 -20.62
C ILE A 464 9.13 -1.53 -19.48
N GLY A 465 8.57 -1.80 -18.31
CA GLY A 465 8.80 -1.00 -17.11
C GLY A 465 8.15 0.38 -17.14
N ALA A 466 6.97 0.50 -17.74
CA ALA A 466 6.28 1.78 -17.95
C ALA A 466 5.92 2.50 -16.64
N LEU A 467 6.18 3.81 -16.59
CA LEU A 467 5.74 4.76 -15.57
C LEU A 467 5.23 6.02 -16.27
N LYS A 468 3.95 6.02 -16.64
CA LYS A 468 3.33 7.02 -17.53
C LYS A 468 2.90 8.29 -16.78
N SER A 469 3.86 9.01 -16.17
CA SER A 469 3.62 10.30 -15.50
C SER A 469 3.40 11.43 -16.50
N ASP A 470 2.88 12.57 -16.05
CA ASP A 470 2.66 13.75 -16.90
C ASP A 470 3.96 14.21 -17.59
N PHE A 471 5.06 14.46 -16.87
CA PHE A 471 6.32 14.88 -17.49
C PHE A 471 7.00 13.78 -18.32
N ASN A 472 6.89 12.50 -17.93
CA ASN A 472 7.43 11.38 -18.73
C ASN A 472 6.65 11.17 -20.05
N THR A 473 5.45 11.75 -20.14
CA THR A 473 4.55 11.64 -21.30
C THR A 473 4.16 12.99 -21.93
N ALA A 474 4.87 14.07 -21.59
CA ALA A 474 4.58 15.44 -21.98
C ALA A 474 3.09 15.82 -21.83
N GLY A 475 2.56 15.69 -20.62
CA GLY A 475 1.17 16.01 -20.26
C GLY A 475 0.15 14.96 -20.69
N PHE A 476 0.46 13.67 -20.51
CA PHE A 476 -0.41 12.54 -20.90
C PHE A 476 -0.74 12.51 -22.39
N SER A 477 0.21 12.92 -23.23
CA SER A 477 0.02 13.12 -24.65
C SER A 477 0.36 11.90 -25.52
N TYR A 478 0.56 10.73 -24.90
CA TYR A 478 0.77 9.48 -25.61
C TYR A 478 -0.43 9.18 -26.51
N ARG A 479 -0.17 8.73 -27.74
CA ARG A 479 -1.21 8.29 -28.68
C ARG A 479 -1.02 6.83 -29.10
N THR A 480 -0.68 5.99 -28.12
CA THR A 480 -0.61 4.53 -28.29
C THR A 480 -1.93 3.88 -27.88
N SER A 481 -2.45 2.98 -28.70
CA SER A 481 -3.69 2.26 -28.40
C SER A 481 -3.44 1.13 -27.41
N ARG A 482 -4.25 1.02 -26.35
CA ARG A 482 -4.18 -0.12 -25.42
C ARG A 482 -4.38 -1.47 -26.13
N LEU A 483 -5.16 -1.52 -27.22
CA LEU A 483 -5.30 -2.74 -28.03
C LEU A 483 -3.99 -3.18 -28.72
N ASN A 484 -3.05 -2.27 -28.88
CA ASN A 484 -1.75 -2.51 -29.51
C ASN A 484 -0.62 -2.52 -28.49
N THR A 485 -0.89 -2.53 -27.18
CA THR A 485 0.17 -2.46 -26.16
C THR A 485 0.20 -3.73 -25.31
N ILE A 486 1.43 -4.17 -25.02
CA ILE A 486 1.73 -5.15 -23.98
C ILE A 486 2.63 -4.45 -22.97
N ASP A 487 2.15 -4.26 -21.76
CA ASP A 487 2.90 -3.64 -20.67
C ASP A 487 3.53 -4.74 -19.78
N PHE A 488 4.84 -4.67 -19.58
CA PHE A 488 5.61 -5.55 -18.71
C PHE A 488 6.01 -4.79 -17.44
N HIS A 489 5.57 -5.26 -16.27
CA HIS A 489 5.87 -4.66 -14.97
C HIS A 489 6.60 -5.65 -14.05
N SER A 490 7.16 -5.13 -12.96
CA SER A 490 7.94 -5.93 -12.01
C SER A 490 7.12 -6.98 -11.28
N ASP A 491 5.81 -6.81 -11.14
CA ASP A 491 4.92 -7.68 -10.38
C ASP A 491 3.74 -8.24 -11.21
N HIS A 492 3.56 -7.78 -12.45
CA HIS A 492 2.50 -8.24 -13.35
C HIS A 492 2.84 -7.97 -14.82
N CYS A 493 2.10 -8.58 -15.73
CA CYS A 493 2.09 -8.23 -17.15
C CYS A 493 0.66 -7.89 -17.59
N THR A 494 0.51 -6.96 -18.51
CA THR A 494 -0.78 -6.62 -19.12
C THR A 494 -0.67 -6.81 -20.62
N VAL A 495 -1.46 -7.72 -21.18
CA VAL A 495 -1.60 -7.87 -22.63
C VAL A 495 -2.92 -7.25 -23.03
N ARG A 496 -2.87 -6.10 -23.70
CA ARG A 496 -4.05 -5.32 -24.11
C ARG A 496 -4.92 -4.95 -22.91
N TYR A 497 -6.11 -5.54 -22.79
CA TYR A 497 -7.02 -5.33 -21.67
C TYR A 497 -6.94 -6.43 -20.60
N SER A 498 -6.16 -7.47 -20.84
CA SER A 498 -6.00 -8.60 -19.93
C SER A 498 -4.78 -8.40 -19.04
N GLU A 499 -5.01 -8.39 -17.72
CA GLU A 499 -3.95 -8.30 -16.71
C GLU A 499 -3.63 -9.69 -16.14
N TYR A 500 -2.34 -9.96 -15.96
CA TYR A 500 -1.79 -11.18 -15.40
C TYR A 500 -1.03 -10.84 -14.11
N PRO A 501 -1.74 -10.73 -12.97
CA PRO A 501 -1.13 -10.37 -11.70
C PRO A 501 -0.19 -11.48 -11.22
N ARG A 502 0.91 -11.08 -10.55
CA ARG A 502 1.98 -11.97 -10.06
C ARG A 502 2.75 -12.72 -11.16
N VAL A 503 2.72 -12.19 -12.38
CA VAL A 503 3.59 -12.65 -13.47
C VAL A 503 4.58 -11.52 -13.78
N ALA A 504 5.75 -11.57 -13.14
CA ALA A 504 6.80 -10.57 -13.24
C ALA A 504 7.48 -10.58 -14.62
N MET A 505 7.81 -9.38 -15.12
CA MET A 505 8.39 -9.19 -16.45
C MET A 505 9.69 -9.97 -16.70
N ARG A 506 10.54 -10.17 -15.69
CA ARG A 506 11.85 -10.81 -15.87
C ARG A 506 11.72 -12.21 -16.48
N GLY A 507 10.85 -13.04 -15.91
CA GLY A 507 10.64 -14.41 -16.38
C GLY A 507 10.01 -14.45 -17.77
N VAL A 508 9.02 -13.60 -18.03
CA VAL A 508 8.36 -13.50 -19.34
C VAL A 508 9.34 -13.04 -20.42
N LEU A 509 10.13 -11.99 -20.18
CA LEU A 509 11.11 -11.49 -21.15
C LEU A 509 12.14 -12.56 -21.51
N ARG A 510 12.70 -13.29 -20.52
CA ARG A 510 13.63 -14.41 -20.77
C ARG A 510 13.04 -15.46 -21.70
N LYS A 511 11.83 -15.95 -21.38
CA LYS A 511 11.17 -16.98 -22.20
C LYS A 511 10.74 -16.47 -23.57
N VAL A 512 10.38 -15.19 -23.71
CA VAL A 512 10.12 -14.57 -25.02
C VAL A 512 11.40 -14.58 -25.86
N VAL A 513 12.55 -14.21 -25.31
CA VAL A 513 13.84 -14.28 -26.00
C VAL A 513 14.19 -15.70 -26.44
N GLU A 514 13.95 -16.70 -25.58
CA GLU A 514 14.22 -18.12 -25.87
C GLU A 514 13.34 -18.68 -26.98
N ARG A 515 12.04 -18.30 -27.01
CA ARG A 515 11.03 -18.94 -27.86
C ARG A 515 10.65 -18.13 -29.10
N VAL A 516 11.15 -16.91 -29.26
CA VAL A 516 10.78 -16.06 -30.41
C VAL A 516 11.29 -16.64 -31.74
N ASP A 517 10.35 -16.91 -32.65
CA ASP A 517 10.63 -17.32 -34.02
C ASP A 517 10.93 -16.09 -34.91
N LEU A 518 12.22 -15.88 -35.19
CA LEU A 518 12.71 -14.74 -35.98
C LEU A 518 12.21 -14.75 -37.43
N SER A 519 11.84 -15.92 -37.98
CA SER A 519 11.34 -16.02 -39.36
C SER A 519 9.97 -15.37 -39.55
N LYS A 520 9.23 -15.18 -38.45
CA LYS A 520 7.89 -14.59 -38.43
C LYS A 520 7.89 -13.10 -38.07
N LEU A 521 9.04 -12.53 -37.67
CA LEU A 521 9.11 -11.14 -37.23
C LEU A 521 9.23 -10.16 -38.39
N SER A 522 8.36 -9.15 -38.39
CA SER A 522 8.56 -7.93 -39.16
C SER A 522 9.47 -6.96 -38.40
N ARG A 523 10.53 -6.47 -39.05
CA ARG A 523 11.57 -5.63 -38.45
C ARG A 523 11.73 -4.34 -39.26
N PRO A 524 10.83 -3.36 -39.12
CA PRO A 524 10.98 -2.08 -39.83
C PRO A 524 12.22 -1.34 -39.34
N PRO A 525 12.79 -0.42 -40.13
CA PRO A 525 13.90 0.41 -39.67
C PRO A 525 13.48 1.35 -38.54
N SER A 526 14.46 1.73 -37.72
CA SER A 526 14.33 2.80 -36.73
C SER A 526 14.62 4.17 -37.35
N PRO A 527 14.06 5.26 -36.81
CA PRO A 527 14.50 6.61 -37.12
C PRO A 527 15.98 6.79 -36.78
N GLU A 528 16.71 7.56 -37.58
CA GLU A 528 18.09 7.91 -37.28
C GLU A 528 18.14 8.97 -36.17
N VAL A 529 19.03 8.78 -35.20
CA VAL A 529 19.27 9.72 -34.10
C VAL A 529 20.73 10.15 -34.14
N ALA A 530 20.95 11.46 -34.21
CA ALA A 530 22.27 12.08 -34.24
C ALA A 530 22.31 13.35 -33.39
N ASN A 531 23.49 13.69 -32.88
CA ASN A 531 23.73 14.98 -32.23
C ASN A 531 23.85 16.07 -33.31
N GLU A 532 22.77 16.82 -33.55
CA GLU A 532 22.69 17.83 -34.62
C GLU A 532 23.45 19.15 -34.28
N VAL A 533 24.74 19.10 -33.91
CA VAL A 533 25.52 20.29 -33.49
C VAL A 533 25.60 21.35 -34.59
N THR A 534 26.00 20.97 -35.81
CA THR A 534 26.17 21.91 -36.94
C THR A 534 24.87 22.62 -37.30
N LYS A 535 23.74 21.91 -37.24
CA LYS A 535 22.41 22.45 -37.57
C LYS A 535 21.92 23.47 -36.54
N ASN A 536 22.31 23.29 -35.28
CA ASN A 536 21.95 24.17 -34.17
C ASN A 536 23.01 25.25 -33.88
N ARG A 537 24.10 25.30 -34.64
CA ARG A 537 25.10 26.38 -34.54
C ARG A 537 24.72 27.55 -35.42
N ASP A 538 24.08 28.55 -34.82
CA ASP A 538 23.86 29.86 -35.44
C ASP A 538 25.14 30.74 -35.42
N SER A 539 25.10 31.91 -36.08
CA SER A 539 26.20 32.87 -36.18
C SER A 539 26.44 33.73 -34.93
N SER A 540 25.58 33.64 -33.91
CA SER A 540 25.77 34.31 -32.63
C SER A 540 26.71 33.52 -31.73
N GLU A 541 27.51 34.23 -30.95
CA GLU A 541 28.35 33.64 -29.91
C GLU A 541 27.57 33.26 -28.64
N THR A 542 26.29 33.61 -28.54
CA THR A 542 25.42 33.22 -27.43
C THR A 542 25.27 31.71 -27.34
N ILE A 543 25.49 31.13 -26.17
CA ILE A 543 25.21 29.72 -25.89
C ILE A 543 23.70 29.54 -25.76
N THR A 544 23.11 28.77 -26.66
CA THR A 544 21.69 28.42 -26.63
C THR A 544 21.50 26.97 -26.19
N GLN A 545 20.37 26.66 -25.57
CA GLN A 545 19.96 25.32 -25.18
C GLN A 545 19.94 24.39 -26.41
N ALA A 546 19.44 24.87 -27.55
CA ALA A 546 19.38 24.11 -28.81
C ALA A 546 20.77 23.72 -29.33
N PHE A 547 21.77 24.58 -29.17
CA PHE A 547 23.17 24.28 -29.51
C PHE A 547 23.83 23.38 -28.46
N PHE A 548 23.59 23.67 -27.18
CA PHE A 548 24.30 23.08 -26.06
C PHE A 548 24.09 21.57 -25.94
N TRP A 549 22.85 21.07 -25.99
CA TRP A 549 22.56 19.65 -25.73
C TRP A 549 23.13 18.68 -26.76
N PRO A 550 22.98 18.91 -28.09
CA PRO A 550 23.70 18.12 -29.08
C PRO A 550 25.21 18.14 -28.85
N ARG A 551 25.77 19.31 -28.49
CA ARG A 551 27.21 19.45 -28.28
C ARG A 551 27.70 18.72 -27.03
N VAL A 552 26.89 18.67 -25.98
CA VAL A 552 27.11 17.82 -24.80
C VAL A 552 27.21 16.36 -25.23
N GLY A 553 26.36 15.90 -26.14
CA GLY A 553 26.42 14.52 -26.67
C GLY A 553 27.77 14.16 -27.31
N GLU A 554 28.44 15.12 -27.96
CA GLU A 554 29.79 14.95 -28.51
C GLU A 554 30.92 15.10 -27.46
N TYR A 555 30.62 15.66 -26.28
CA TYR A 555 31.54 15.77 -25.14
C TYR A 555 31.50 14.54 -24.22
N LEU A 556 30.33 13.90 -24.11
CA LEU A 556 30.16 12.68 -23.34
C LEU A 556 31.08 11.59 -23.87
N LYS A 557 31.52 10.72 -22.95
CA LYS A 557 32.32 9.53 -23.24
C LYS A 557 31.55 8.29 -22.83
N GLU A 558 32.00 7.16 -23.35
CA GLU A 558 31.48 5.87 -22.91
C GLU A 558 31.56 5.74 -21.39
N ASN A 559 30.53 5.14 -20.80
CA ASN A 559 30.43 4.91 -19.36
C ASN A 559 30.39 6.18 -18.48
N ASP A 560 30.16 7.38 -19.00
CA ASP A 560 29.91 8.53 -18.12
C ASP A 560 28.64 8.31 -17.26
N ILE A 561 28.55 8.98 -16.12
CA ILE A 561 27.33 9.09 -15.31
C ILE A 561 26.82 10.52 -15.51
N VAL A 562 25.62 10.66 -16.06
CA VAL A 562 25.02 11.96 -16.38
C VAL A 562 23.84 12.21 -15.47
N VAL A 563 23.96 13.23 -14.62
CA VAL A 563 22.92 13.65 -13.67
C VAL A 563 22.28 14.93 -14.20
N THR A 564 20.96 14.94 -14.34
CA THR A 564 20.22 16.11 -14.83
C THR A 564 19.15 16.54 -13.85
N GLU A 565 19.10 17.84 -13.59
CA GLU A 565 18.11 18.45 -12.69
C GLU A 565 16.77 18.74 -13.39
N THR A 566 15.70 18.79 -12.59
CA THR A 566 14.41 19.34 -13.01
C THR A 566 14.54 20.78 -13.50
N GLY A 567 13.94 21.08 -14.65
CA GLY A 567 14.12 22.34 -15.35
C GLY A 567 14.66 22.12 -16.76
N THR A 568 15.39 23.10 -17.31
CA THR A 568 15.93 23.02 -18.68
C THR A 568 16.86 21.82 -18.87
N SER A 569 17.62 21.42 -17.85
CA SER A 569 18.50 20.24 -17.90
C SER A 569 17.76 18.94 -18.23
N ASN A 570 16.69 18.63 -17.49
CA ASN A 570 15.92 17.39 -17.69
C ASN A 570 15.28 17.29 -19.07
N PHE A 571 14.80 18.38 -19.65
CA PHE A 571 14.20 18.35 -21.00
C PHE A 571 15.25 18.42 -22.11
N GLY A 572 16.34 19.12 -21.87
CA GLY A 572 17.39 19.31 -22.84
C GLY A 572 18.14 18.03 -23.17
N ILE A 573 18.40 17.21 -22.15
CA ILE A 573 19.10 15.95 -22.33
C ILE A 573 18.35 14.96 -23.22
N TRP A 574 17.04 15.11 -23.45
CA TRP A 574 16.25 14.19 -24.29
C TRP A 574 16.77 14.10 -25.72
N GLU A 575 17.25 15.22 -26.26
CA GLU A 575 17.77 15.33 -27.62
C GLU A 575 19.29 15.07 -27.68
N THR A 576 19.92 14.74 -26.54
CA THR A 576 21.33 14.34 -26.47
C THR A 576 21.46 12.84 -26.72
N LYS A 577 22.14 12.42 -27.79
CA LYS A 577 22.47 11.02 -28.01
C LYS A 577 23.62 10.62 -27.08
N TYR A 578 23.40 9.56 -26.30
CA TYR A 578 24.42 9.05 -25.39
C TYR A 578 25.40 8.09 -26.08
N PRO A 579 26.72 8.21 -25.81
CA PRO A 579 27.65 7.13 -26.07
C PRO A 579 27.27 5.85 -25.31
N ARG A 580 27.75 4.71 -25.79
CA ARG A 580 27.57 3.42 -25.12
C ARG A 580 27.93 3.46 -23.63
N GLY A 581 27.09 2.82 -22.81
CA GLY A 581 27.36 2.60 -21.38
C GLY A 581 27.11 3.80 -20.47
N VAL A 582 26.72 4.96 -21.01
CA VAL A 582 26.33 6.11 -20.18
C VAL A 582 25.15 5.74 -19.28
N THR A 583 25.26 6.10 -18.00
CA THR A 583 24.16 5.97 -17.03
C THR A 583 23.46 7.31 -16.87
N GLY A 584 22.19 7.37 -17.27
CA GLY A 584 21.32 8.52 -17.04
C GLY A 584 20.72 8.50 -15.64
N VAL A 585 20.87 9.61 -14.91
CA VAL A 585 20.33 9.80 -13.56
C VAL A 585 19.48 11.08 -13.57
N THR A 586 18.17 10.89 -13.64
CA THR A 586 17.16 11.96 -13.64
C THR A 586 16.02 11.62 -12.69
N GLN A 587 15.35 12.64 -12.16
CA GLN A 587 14.16 12.53 -11.32
C GLN A 587 13.00 13.27 -11.99
N ILE A 588 12.24 12.59 -12.84
CA ILE A 588 11.16 13.18 -13.66
C ILE A 588 9.83 13.15 -12.91
N LEU A 589 9.54 12.10 -12.14
CA LEU A 589 8.24 11.93 -11.48
C LEU A 589 8.15 12.76 -10.21
N TRP A 590 9.15 12.63 -9.32
CA TRP A 590 9.13 13.38 -8.07
C TRP A 590 9.50 14.85 -8.27
N GLY A 591 10.40 15.12 -9.21
CA GLY A 591 10.67 16.47 -9.71
C GLY A 591 11.12 17.49 -8.65
N SER A 592 11.83 17.06 -7.59
CA SER A 592 12.21 17.96 -6.51
C SER A 592 13.52 18.70 -6.83
N ILE A 593 13.40 19.98 -7.19
CA ILE A 593 14.57 20.82 -7.50
C ILE A 593 15.59 20.83 -6.34
N GLY A 594 16.87 20.77 -6.68
CA GLY A 594 17.97 20.62 -5.72
C GLY A 594 18.37 19.16 -5.47
N TRP A 595 17.57 18.18 -5.85
CA TRP A 595 17.91 16.75 -5.74
C TRP A 595 19.24 16.41 -6.40
N SER A 596 19.51 17.00 -7.57
CA SER A 596 20.61 16.59 -8.44
C SER A 596 22.02 16.80 -7.84
N VAL A 597 22.21 17.80 -6.98
CA VAL A 597 23.51 18.07 -6.32
C VAL A 597 23.85 16.93 -5.36
N GLY A 598 22.91 16.54 -4.50
CA GLY A 598 23.06 15.38 -3.62
C GLY A 598 23.20 14.09 -4.42
N ALA A 599 22.34 13.87 -5.41
CA ALA A 599 22.38 12.67 -6.24
C ALA A 599 23.72 12.51 -6.99
N ALA A 600 24.30 13.59 -7.51
CA ALA A 600 25.62 13.56 -8.15
C ALA A 600 26.73 13.21 -7.16
N GLN A 601 26.68 13.73 -5.92
CA GLN A 601 27.61 13.32 -4.87
C GLN A 601 27.51 11.81 -4.62
N GLY A 602 26.29 11.30 -4.44
CA GLY A 602 26.02 9.89 -4.20
C GLY A 602 26.49 8.99 -5.34
N ALA A 603 26.18 9.37 -6.59
CA ALA A 603 26.53 8.61 -7.78
C ALA A 603 28.06 8.54 -7.99
N ALA A 604 28.77 9.65 -7.79
CA ALA A 604 30.23 9.69 -7.88
C ALA A 604 30.89 8.86 -6.76
N LEU A 605 30.33 8.91 -5.55
CA LEU A 605 30.81 8.08 -4.44
C LEU A 605 30.56 6.59 -4.69
N ALA A 606 29.42 6.22 -5.29
CA ALA A 606 29.14 4.86 -5.71
C ALA A 606 30.17 4.34 -6.71
N ALA A 607 30.48 5.11 -7.76
CA ALA A 607 31.51 4.77 -8.73
C ALA A 607 32.89 4.55 -8.06
N LYS A 608 33.27 5.46 -7.16
CA LYS A 608 34.49 5.35 -6.36
C LYS A 608 34.52 4.09 -5.49
N ASP A 609 33.43 3.79 -4.79
CA ASP A 609 33.33 2.60 -3.94
C ASP A 609 33.25 1.28 -4.73
N MET A 610 32.87 1.33 -6.00
CA MET A 610 32.92 0.20 -6.92
C MET A 610 34.32 0.01 -7.54
N GLY A 611 35.24 0.95 -7.33
CA GLY A 611 36.58 0.91 -7.92
C GLY A 611 36.58 1.15 -9.43
N VAL A 612 35.55 1.80 -9.98
CA VAL A 612 35.45 2.13 -11.41
C VAL A 612 35.74 3.60 -11.64
N ASP A 613 36.56 3.91 -12.63
CA ASP A 613 36.86 5.29 -13.02
C ASP A 613 35.83 5.78 -14.04
N ARG A 614 34.75 6.38 -13.54
CA ARG A 614 33.66 6.96 -14.34
C ARG A 614 33.54 8.44 -14.05
N ARG A 615 33.43 9.29 -15.08
CA ARG A 615 33.15 10.72 -14.88
C ARG A 615 31.70 10.88 -14.44
N THR A 616 31.46 11.66 -13.39
CA THR A 616 30.10 12.09 -13.02
C THR A 616 29.90 13.53 -13.44
N ILE A 617 28.93 13.76 -14.32
CA ILE A 617 28.65 15.07 -14.92
C ILE A 617 27.25 15.50 -14.48
N LEU A 618 27.16 16.64 -13.81
CA LEU A 618 25.92 17.22 -13.31
C LEU A 618 25.52 18.44 -14.15
N PHE A 619 24.29 18.47 -14.65
CA PHE A 619 23.67 19.66 -15.23
C PHE A 619 22.55 20.17 -14.33
N VAL A 620 22.76 21.32 -13.71
CA VAL A 620 21.87 21.89 -12.67
C VAL A 620 21.56 23.35 -12.99
N GLY A 621 20.29 23.76 -12.89
CA GLY A 621 19.92 25.17 -13.01
C GLY A 621 20.34 25.97 -11.77
N ASP A 622 20.63 27.25 -11.96
CA ASP A 622 21.04 28.17 -10.90
C ASP A 622 20.07 28.19 -9.70
N GLY A 623 18.76 28.24 -9.95
CA GLY A 623 17.74 28.21 -8.90
C GLY A 623 17.70 26.89 -8.13
N SER A 624 17.84 25.75 -8.82
CA SER A 624 17.85 24.44 -8.17
C SER A 624 19.11 24.25 -7.32
N PHE A 625 20.25 24.74 -7.79
CA PHE A 625 21.52 24.64 -7.08
C PHE A 625 21.45 25.32 -5.70
N GLN A 626 20.72 26.44 -5.56
CA GLN A 626 20.62 27.18 -4.29
C GLN A 626 20.04 26.34 -3.14
N LEU A 627 19.19 25.35 -3.42
CA LEU A 627 18.53 24.56 -2.38
C LEU A 627 19.49 23.60 -1.67
N THR A 628 20.52 23.12 -2.36
CA THR A 628 21.35 22.00 -1.90
C THR A 628 22.85 22.18 -2.17
N ALA A 629 23.28 23.39 -2.55
CA ALA A 629 24.66 23.75 -2.89
C ALA A 629 25.71 23.27 -1.89
N GLN A 630 25.38 23.23 -0.59
CA GLN A 630 26.31 22.83 0.46
C GLN A 630 26.82 21.39 0.31
N GLU A 631 26.14 20.51 -0.43
CA GLU A 631 26.64 19.14 -0.66
C GLU A 631 27.90 19.10 -1.57
N VAL A 632 28.22 20.21 -2.25
CA VAL A 632 29.52 20.39 -2.91
C VAL A 632 30.67 20.27 -1.89
N SER A 633 30.46 20.68 -0.63
CA SER A 633 31.43 20.49 0.45
C SER A 633 31.72 18.99 0.68
N THR A 634 30.69 18.14 0.67
CA THR A 634 30.83 16.69 0.79
C THR A 634 31.58 16.10 -0.39
N MET A 635 31.34 16.57 -1.62
CA MET A 635 32.09 16.14 -2.80
C MET A 635 33.60 16.41 -2.64
N MET A 636 33.96 17.59 -2.14
CA MET A 636 35.37 17.95 -1.88
C MET A 636 35.97 17.14 -0.74
N ARG A 637 35.24 17.00 0.38
CA ARG A 637 35.67 16.19 1.54
C ARG A 637 36.06 14.77 1.14
N HIS A 638 35.31 14.18 0.22
CA HIS A 638 35.53 12.82 -0.26
C HIS A 638 36.38 12.74 -1.54
N ASN A 639 36.92 13.85 -2.03
CA ASN A 639 37.69 13.95 -3.28
C ASN A 639 36.98 13.22 -4.44
N LEU A 640 35.72 13.60 -4.70
CA LEU A 640 34.91 13.03 -5.76
C LEU A 640 35.17 13.75 -7.10
N LYS A 641 35.21 12.97 -8.18
CA LYS A 641 35.38 13.46 -9.55
C LYS A 641 34.01 13.84 -10.14
N VAL A 642 33.57 15.06 -9.87
CA VAL A 642 32.29 15.59 -10.37
C VAL A 642 32.55 16.82 -11.23
N THR A 643 31.97 16.86 -12.43
CA THR A 643 31.94 18.07 -13.27
C THR A 643 30.55 18.66 -13.19
N ILE A 644 30.42 19.84 -12.58
CA ILE A 644 29.16 20.55 -12.41
C ILE A 644 29.05 21.63 -13.48
N PHE A 645 28.08 21.49 -14.38
CA PHE A 645 27.60 22.55 -15.26
C PHE A 645 26.40 23.22 -14.60
N LEU A 646 26.63 24.38 -13.99
CA LEU A 646 25.59 25.25 -13.47
C LEU A 646 25.09 26.14 -14.60
N ILE A 647 23.84 25.94 -15.02
CA ILE A 647 23.19 26.75 -16.06
C ILE A 647 22.64 28.01 -15.39
N TYR A 648 23.27 29.14 -15.67
CA TYR A 648 22.85 30.45 -15.23
C TYR A 648 21.99 31.12 -16.31
N ASN A 649 20.68 31.15 -16.07
CA ASN A 649 19.66 31.79 -16.92
C ASN A 649 18.71 32.68 -16.09
N GLU A 650 19.25 33.22 -14.98
CA GLU A 650 18.63 34.24 -14.15
C GLU A 650 17.34 33.78 -13.44
N GLY A 651 17.23 32.52 -13.02
CA GLY A 651 16.09 32.02 -12.23
C GLY A 651 15.32 30.85 -12.84
N PHE A 652 14.04 30.73 -12.48
CA PHE A 652 13.24 29.54 -12.78
C PHE A 652 12.63 29.57 -14.18
N THR A 653 13.44 29.41 -15.23
CA THR A 653 12.97 29.45 -16.64
C THR A 653 11.85 28.45 -16.93
N ILE A 654 11.85 27.25 -16.32
CA ILE A 654 10.74 26.30 -16.50
C ILE A 654 9.41 26.88 -16.02
N GLU A 655 9.40 27.50 -14.84
CA GLU A 655 8.21 28.12 -14.27
C GLU A 655 7.77 29.34 -15.09
N ARG A 656 8.72 30.13 -15.61
CA ARG A 656 8.43 31.24 -16.53
C ARG A 656 7.65 30.81 -17.78
N TYR A 657 7.96 29.63 -18.32
CA TYR A 657 7.22 29.04 -19.44
C TYR A 657 5.87 28.45 -19.05
N ILE A 658 5.71 27.99 -17.81
CA ILE A 658 4.41 27.51 -17.28
C ILE A 658 3.50 28.71 -16.99
N HIS A 659 4.00 29.69 -16.24
CA HIS A 659 3.26 30.88 -15.85
C HIS A 659 4.17 32.05 -15.41
N GLY A 660 3.87 33.25 -15.93
CA GLY A 660 4.52 34.49 -15.48
C GLY A 660 5.98 34.63 -15.92
N MET A 661 6.21 34.84 -17.22
CA MET A 661 7.56 35.04 -17.79
C MET A 661 8.40 36.09 -17.03
N ASP A 662 7.75 37.18 -16.62
CA ASP A 662 8.36 38.30 -15.90
C ASP A 662 7.91 38.41 -14.44
N ALA A 663 7.30 37.35 -13.88
CA ALA A 663 6.81 37.39 -12.51
C ALA A 663 7.95 37.25 -11.49
N GLU A 664 7.92 38.09 -10.44
CA GLU A 664 8.99 38.18 -9.42
C GLU A 664 9.26 36.86 -8.69
N TYR A 665 8.26 35.99 -8.52
CA TYR A 665 8.45 34.68 -7.87
C TYR A 665 9.32 33.71 -8.69
N ASN A 666 9.57 34.01 -9.96
CA ASN A 666 10.47 33.25 -10.83
C ASN A 666 11.91 33.80 -10.80
N ASP A 667 12.12 34.96 -10.19
CA ASP A 667 13.41 35.60 -10.06
C ASP A 667 14.12 35.13 -8.78
N ILE A 668 15.44 35.06 -8.83
CA ILE A 668 16.29 34.68 -7.70
C ILE A 668 17.42 35.69 -7.53
N ILE A 669 17.96 35.80 -6.31
CA ILE A 669 19.20 36.56 -6.10
C ILE A 669 20.34 35.85 -6.83
N ARG A 670 21.06 36.59 -7.66
CA ARG A 670 22.28 36.09 -8.30
C ARG A 670 23.38 35.87 -7.26
N TRP A 671 23.77 34.63 -7.05
CA TRP A 671 24.99 34.31 -6.29
C TRP A 671 26.23 34.45 -7.18
N LYS A 672 27.39 34.55 -6.54
CA LYS A 672 28.68 34.34 -7.21
C LYS A 672 28.97 32.83 -7.24
N TYR A 673 28.28 32.12 -8.11
CA TYR A 673 28.28 30.65 -8.10
C TYR A 673 29.67 30.04 -8.23
N VAL A 674 30.51 30.57 -9.12
CA VAL A 674 31.89 30.10 -9.29
C VAL A 674 32.75 30.20 -8.01
N ASP A 675 32.40 31.11 -7.07
CA ASP A 675 33.13 31.27 -5.81
C ASP A 675 32.68 30.27 -4.73
N VAL A 676 31.51 29.64 -4.88
CA VAL A 676 30.91 28.74 -3.88
C VAL A 676 31.85 27.62 -3.43
N PRO A 677 32.55 26.89 -4.31
CA PRO A 677 33.51 25.88 -3.86
C PRO A 677 34.63 26.47 -2.98
N THR A 678 35.07 27.69 -3.28
CA THR A 678 36.09 28.41 -2.49
C THR A 678 35.54 28.76 -1.10
N VAL A 679 34.30 29.25 -1.03
CA VAL A 679 33.61 29.57 0.24
C VAL A 679 33.48 28.33 1.13
N PHE A 680 33.25 27.16 0.54
CA PHE A 680 33.22 25.88 1.26
C PHE A 680 34.59 25.29 1.59
N GLY A 681 35.68 26.05 1.37
CA GLY A 681 37.05 25.66 1.73
C GLY A 681 37.83 24.92 0.64
N GLY A 682 37.32 24.87 -0.59
CA GLY A 682 38.00 24.25 -1.71
C GLY A 682 39.26 25.04 -2.12
N SER A 683 40.39 24.34 -2.20
CA SER A 683 41.63 24.91 -2.75
C SER A 683 41.67 24.85 -4.28
N GLU A 684 42.49 25.71 -4.90
CA GLU A 684 42.73 25.69 -6.36
C GLU A 684 43.32 24.35 -6.86
N LYS A 685 43.88 23.54 -5.96
CA LYS A 685 44.35 22.18 -6.28
C LYS A 685 43.24 21.12 -6.28
N GLN A 686 42.14 21.38 -5.56
CA GLN A 686 41.02 20.44 -5.42
C GLN A 686 39.87 20.74 -6.37
N VAL A 687 39.69 22.02 -6.75
CA VAL A 687 38.57 22.46 -7.57
C VAL A 687 39.07 23.32 -8.72
N ARG A 688 38.70 22.95 -9.96
CA ARG A 688 38.86 23.83 -11.13
C ARG A 688 37.57 24.58 -11.39
N LYS A 689 37.68 25.88 -11.65
CA LYS A 689 36.55 26.81 -11.77
C LYS A 689 36.55 27.47 -13.15
N PHE A 690 35.39 27.55 -13.79
CA PHE A 690 35.23 28.12 -15.13
C PHE A 690 33.97 28.99 -15.17
N VAL A 691 34.04 30.11 -15.88
CA VAL A 691 32.89 30.93 -16.25
C VAL A 691 32.86 30.97 -17.77
N ILE A 692 31.77 30.50 -18.35
CA ILE A 692 31.63 30.29 -19.79
C ILE A 692 30.41 31.05 -20.28
N LYS A 693 30.61 31.96 -21.24
CA LYS A 693 29.59 32.88 -21.74
C LYS A 693 29.40 32.82 -23.24
N THR A 694 30.37 32.29 -23.98
CA THR A 694 30.28 32.17 -25.44
C THR A 694 30.42 30.74 -25.94
N LYS A 695 29.90 30.46 -27.14
CA LYS A 695 30.07 29.18 -27.82
C LYS A 695 31.55 28.83 -28.00
N ASP A 696 32.39 29.80 -28.37
CA ASP A 696 33.83 29.57 -28.52
C ASP A 696 34.54 29.23 -27.21
N GLU A 697 34.18 29.88 -26.10
CA GLU A 697 34.70 29.52 -24.76
C GLU A 697 34.29 28.11 -24.37
N LEU A 698 33.02 27.74 -24.63
CA LEU A 698 32.50 26.40 -24.38
C LEU A 698 33.24 25.36 -25.24
N GLU A 699 33.42 25.60 -26.53
CA GLU A 699 34.16 24.68 -27.40
C GLU A 699 35.59 24.46 -26.94
N LYS A 700 36.28 25.54 -26.58
CA LYS A 700 37.64 25.46 -26.02
C LYS A 700 37.66 24.62 -24.74
N LEU A 701 36.68 24.77 -23.85
CA LEU A 701 36.59 23.98 -22.63
C LEU A 701 36.29 22.50 -22.92
N LEU A 702 35.28 22.22 -23.74
CA LEU A 702 34.84 20.85 -24.02
C LEU A 702 35.86 20.04 -24.84
N THR A 703 36.77 20.71 -25.55
CA THR A 703 37.88 20.07 -26.27
C THR A 703 39.21 20.07 -25.49
N ASP A 704 39.27 20.76 -24.35
CA ASP A 704 40.47 20.78 -23.51
C ASP A 704 40.74 19.40 -22.89
N LYS A 705 41.97 18.91 -23.07
CA LYS A 705 42.35 17.56 -22.64
C LYS A 705 42.33 17.43 -21.11
N GLU A 706 42.84 18.43 -20.40
CA GLU A 706 42.96 18.41 -18.94
C GLU A 706 41.58 18.53 -18.27
N PHE A 707 40.66 19.31 -18.85
CA PHE A 707 39.27 19.35 -18.42
C PHE A 707 38.61 17.97 -18.59
N ASN A 708 38.83 17.35 -19.75
CA ASN A 708 38.27 16.03 -20.08
C ASN A 708 38.81 14.85 -19.27
N GLU A 709 39.98 15.00 -18.64
CA GLU A 709 40.53 14.03 -17.68
C GLU A 709 39.75 13.99 -16.36
N ALA A 710 39.01 15.07 -16.03
CA ALA A 710 38.14 15.17 -14.85
C ALA A 710 38.80 14.65 -13.55
N GLY A 711 40.06 15.04 -13.32
CA GLY A 711 40.89 14.53 -12.20
C GLY A 711 40.41 14.90 -10.79
N GLY A 712 39.37 15.72 -10.65
CA GLY A 712 38.80 16.19 -9.39
C GLY A 712 37.48 16.92 -9.61
N LEU A 713 37.06 17.73 -8.63
CA LEU A 713 35.85 18.55 -8.76
C LEU A 713 36.09 19.67 -9.78
N GLN A 714 35.15 19.85 -10.71
CA GLN A 714 35.16 20.93 -11.69
C GLN A 714 33.82 21.67 -11.61
N PHE A 715 33.87 23.00 -11.61
CA PHE A 715 32.70 23.85 -11.52
C PHE A 715 32.65 24.81 -12.72
N VAL A 716 31.62 24.69 -13.54
CA VAL A 716 31.41 25.48 -14.76
C VAL A 716 30.14 26.29 -14.59
N GLU A 717 30.27 27.61 -14.44
CA GLU A 717 29.16 28.55 -14.52
C GLU A 717 28.90 28.88 -15.99
N LEU A 718 27.78 28.39 -16.53
CA LEU A 718 27.44 28.46 -17.95
C LEU A 718 26.29 29.43 -18.19
N TRP A 719 26.54 30.51 -18.92
CA TRP A 719 25.56 31.57 -19.13
C TRP A 719 24.67 31.27 -20.34
N MET A 720 23.36 31.36 -20.14
CA MET A 720 22.35 31.22 -21.20
C MET A 720 21.28 32.31 -21.07
N PRO A 721 20.60 32.69 -22.17
CA PRO A 721 19.53 33.67 -22.10
C PRO A 721 18.37 33.23 -21.20
N LYS A 722 17.79 34.17 -20.46
CA LYS A 722 16.66 33.96 -19.52
C LYS A 722 15.46 33.25 -20.14
N GLU A 723 15.10 33.63 -21.38
CA GLU A 723 13.95 33.07 -22.10
C GLU A 723 14.29 31.82 -22.92
N ASP A 724 15.55 31.39 -22.95
CA ASP A 724 15.94 30.23 -23.74
C ASP A 724 15.65 28.91 -23.00
N ALA A 725 15.04 27.96 -23.70
CA ALA A 725 14.65 26.67 -23.16
C ALA A 725 14.56 25.59 -24.25
N PRO A 726 14.75 24.30 -23.91
CA PRO A 726 14.58 23.20 -24.86
C PRO A 726 13.18 23.16 -25.47
N ARG A 727 13.07 22.73 -26.73
CA ARG A 727 11.79 22.58 -27.47
C ARG A 727 10.76 21.78 -26.67
N ALA A 728 11.16 20.62 -26.15
CA ALA A 728 10.28 19.73 -25.41
C ALA A 728 9.73 20.38 -24.13
N LEU A 729 10.51 21.23 -23.46
CA LEU A 729 10.07 22.00 -22.30
C LEU A 729 8.98 22.98 -22.69
N LYS A 730 9.19 23.79 -23.74
CA LYS A 730 8.20 24.80 -24.17
C LYS A 730 6.84 24.16 -24.47
N ILE A 731 6.85 23.06 -25.23
CA ILE A 731 5.64 22.30 -25.57
C ILE A 731 4.96 21.74 -24.30
N THR A 732 5.73 21.11 -23.41
CA THR A 732 5.18 20.48 -22.20
C THR A 732 4.65 21.53 -21.22
N ALA A 733 5.35 22.65 -21.07
CA ALA A 733 4.94 23.77 -20.22
C ALA A 733 3.64 24.41 -20.73
N GLU A 734 3.48 24.60 -22.03
CA GLU A 734 2.21 25.08 -22.60
C GLU A 734 1.04 24.12 -22.31
N ILE A 735 1.27 22.80 -22.38
CA ILE A 735 0.25 21.79 -22.05
C ILE A 735 -0.06 21.81 -20.55
N ALA A 736 0.96 21.85 -19.69
CA ALA A 736 0.80 21.93 -18.25
C ALA A 736 0.03 23.20 -17.85
N ALA A 737 0.38 24.35 -18.40
CA ALA A 737 -0.32 25.62 -18.20
C ALA A 737 -1.80 25.52 -18.60
N LYS A 738 -2.10 24.93 -19.77
CA LYS A 738 -3.48 24.70 -20.22
C LYS A 738 -4.25 23.76 -19.30
N ASN A 739 -3.62 22.68 -18.83
CA ASN A 739 -4.26 21.71 -17.93
C ASN A 739 -4.54 22.34 -16.54
N ASN A 740 -3.60 23.11 -16.01
CA ASN A 740 -3.75 23.82 -14.74
C ASN A 740 -4.77 24.97 -14.83
N ALA A 741 -4.80 25.70 -15.96
CA ALA A 741 -5.76 26.78 -16.20
C ALA A 741 -7.18 26.28 -16.51
N LYS A 742 -7.35 25.06 -17.02
CA LYS A 742 -8.69 24.45 -17.16
C LYS A 742 -9.41 24.28 -15.82
N MET A 743 -8.68 24.28 -14.69
CA MET A 743 -9.28 24.29 -13.37
C MET A 743 -9.74 25.68 -12.89
N THR A 744 -9.37 26.79 -13.56
CA THR A 744 -9.71 28.16 -13.09
C THR A 744 -10.97 28.76 -13.70
N ASN A 745 -11.56 28.16 -14.74
CA ASN A 745 -12.81 28.65 -15.36
C ASN A 745 -14.11 28.19 -14.66
N THR A 746 -14.03 27.62 -13.46
CA THR A 746 -15.16 27.56 -12.52
C THR A 746 -14.96 28.61 -11.43
N GLY A 747 -15.38 29.84 -11.73
CA GLY A 747 -15.15 31.00 -10.88
C GLY A 747 -15.78 30.88 -9.48
N ASN A 748 -14.93 31.04 -8.45
CA ASN A 748 -15.20 31.94 -7.33
C ASN A 748 -13.89 32.30 -6.60
N GLY A 749 -13.61 33.60 -6.53
CA GLY A 749 -12.35 34.19 -6.09
C GLY A 749 -11.90 33.79 -4.69
N GLY A 750 -10.58 33.64 -4.55
CA GLY A 750 -9.90 33.16 -3.35
C GLY A 750 -10.01 34.08 -2.14
N LYS A 751 -10.50 33.50 -1.04
CA LYS A 751 -10.07 33.85 0.33
C LYS A 751 -9.29 32.64 0.86
N TRP A 752 -8.14 32.91 1.48
CA TRP A 752 -7.28 31.90 2.11
C TRP A 752 -8.10 31.00 3.03
N LYS A 753 -8.02 29.69 2.81
CA LYS A 753 -8.75 28.68 3.57
C LYS A 753 -7.81 27.86 4.46
N THR A 754 -8.16 27.71 5.74
CA THR A 754 -7.39 26.94 6.76
C THR A 754 -7.37 25.42 6.45
N PRO A 755 -6.52 24.60 7.09
CA PRO A 755 -6.48 23.14 6.88
C PRO A 755 -7.85 22.45 7.06
N HIS A 756 -8.70 22.97 7.94
CA HIS A 756 -10.08 22.51 8.13
C HIS A 756 -11.01 22.88 6.95
N GLN A 757 -10.65 23.92 6.19
CA GLN A 757 -11.33 24.34 4.97
C GLN A 757 -10.71 23.69 3.70
N GLN A 758 -9.44 23.27 3.73
CA GLN A 758 -8.80 22.45 2.67
C GLN A 758 -9.24 20.98 2.73
N ALA A 759 -9.48 20.43 3.93
CA ALA A 759 -10.13 19.11 4.10
C ALA A 759 -11.55 19.05 3.48
N LYS A 760 -12.17 20.22 3.25
CA LYS A 760 -13.49 20.36 2.62
C LYS A 760 -13.45 20.47 1.09
N VAL A 761 -12.27 20.66 0.49
CA VAL A 761 -12.08 20.84 -0.97
C VAL A 761 -11.60 19.55 -1.65
N LEU A 762 -10.83 18.71 -0.94
CA LEU A 762 -10.36 17.40 -1.45
C LEU A 762 -11.42 16.30 -1.52
N SER A 763 -12.66 16.58 -1.11
CA SER A 763 -13.80 15.65 -1.18
C SER A 763 -14.77 15.98 -2.32
N GLN A 764 -14.33 16.78 -3.30
CA GLN A 764 -15.17 17.23 -4.42
C GLN A 764 -15.14 16.31 -5.64
N ASP A 765 -15.02 15.01 -5.44
CA ASP A 765 -15.69 14.03 -6.30
C ASP A 765 -16.59 13.15 -5.41
N ALA A 766 -17.90 13.44 -5.48
CA ALA A 766 -19.02 12.61 -5.01
C ALA A 766 -19.25 12.44 -3.48
N ASN A 767 -19.31 13.54 -2.71
CA ASN A 767 -19.86 13.51 -1.34
C ASN A 767 -21.39 13.70 -1.31
N LEU A 768 -22.06 12.81 -0.57
CA LEU A 768 -23.50 12.79 -0.30
C LEU A 768 -23.99 14.10 0.36
N GLN A 769 -25.06 14.73 -0.17
CA GLN A 769 -25.58 16.03 0.30
C GLN A 769 -27.03 15.95 0.80
N PRO A 770 -27.47 16.89 1.67
CA PRO A 770 -28.90 17.11 1.92
C PRO A 770 -29.69 17.27 0.61
N GLY A 771 -30.84 16.62 0.50
CA GLY A 771 -31.66 16.57 -0.71
C GLY A 771 -31.35 15.40 -1.65
N ASP A 772 -30.27 14.66 -1.45
CA ASP A 772 -30.01 13.43 -2.21
C ASP A 772 -30.97 12.31 -1.81
N THR A 773 -31.38 11.50 -2.79
CA THR A 773 -32.12 10.25 -2.57
C THR A 773 -31.30 9.10 -3.13
N GLY A 774 -31.44 7.89 -2.59
CA GLY A 774 -30.65 6.77 -3.07
C GLY A 774 -30.69 5.53 -2.21
N ILE A 775 -29.71 4.66 -2.40
CA ILE A 775 -29.65 3.33 -1.78
C ILE A 775 -28.25 3.10 -1.22
N TRP A 776 -28.17 2.84 0.08
CA TRP A 776 -26.97 2.32 0.72
C TRP A 776 -26.80 0.84 0.40
N ILE A 777 -25.57 0.45 0.07
CA ILE A 777 -25.23 -0.94 -0.25
C ILE A 777 -24.08 -1.37 0.63
N THR A 778 -24.28 -2.45 1.39
CA THR A 778 -23.19 -3.14 2.09
C THR A 778 -22.72 -4.32 1.27
N CYS A 779 -21.42 -4.61 1.28
CA CYS A 779 -20.83 -5.67 0.46
C CYS A 779 -19.82 -6.53 1.25
N ALA A 780 -19.38 -7.63 0.64
CA ALA A 780 -18.34 -8.49 1.20
C ALA A 780 -17.01 -7.73 1.37
N ARG A 781 -16.25 -8.09 2.40
CA ARG A 781 -15.04 -7.36 2.80
C ARG A 781 -14.01 -7.27 1.67
N HIS A 782 -13.58 -6.04 1.36
CA HIS A 782 -12.65 -5.71 0.28
C HIS A 782 -13.14 -6.11 -1.14
N GLN A 783 -14.46 -6.23 -1.35
CA GLN A 783 -15.07 -6.55 -2.64
C GLN A 783 -15.89 -5.40 -3.24
N GLU A 784 -15.66 -4.16 -2.81
CA GLU A 784 -16.42 -2.96 -3.20
C GLU A 784 -16.50 -2.80 -4.71
N ALA A 785 -15.39 -3.02 -5.43
CA ALA A 785 -15.35 -2.91 -6.89
C ALA A 785 -16.16 -4.02 -7.60
N LYS A 786 -16.23 -5.22 -7.02
CA LYS A 786 -17.05 -6.32 -7.58
C LYS A 786 -18.53 -6.09 -7.27
N ALA A 787 -18.84 -5.67 -6.05
CA ALA A 787 -20.19 -5.30 -5.66
C ALA A 787 -20.73 -4.12 -6.49
N ALA A 788 -19.90 -3.10 -6.77
CA ALA A 788 -20.28 -1.99 -7.64
C ALA A 788 -20.67 -2.44 -9.06
N ARG A 789 -19.97 -3.43 -9.62
CA ARG A 789 -20.32 -4.01 -10.93
C ARG A 789 -21.62 -4.82 -10.88
N GLU A 790 -21.81 -5.64 -9.84
CA GLU A 790 -23.06 -6.38 -9.66
C GLU A 790 -24.25 -5.44 -9.51
N VAL A 791 -24.10 -4.39 -8.69
CA VAL A 791 -25.12 -3.36 -8.49
C VAL A 791 -25.44 -2.64 -9.79
N ALA A 792 -24.44 -2.29 -10.60
CA ALA A 792 -24.67 -1.59 -11.86
C ALA A 792 -25.54 -2.40 -12.82
N VAL A 793 -25.28 -3.70 -12.95
CA VAL A 793 -26.08 -4.61 -13.78
C VAL A 793 -27.47 -4.80 -13.18
N LEU A 794 -27.55 -5.19 -11.90
CA LEU A 794 -28.81 -5.42 -11.20
C LEU A 794 -29.73 -4.19 -11.27
N PHE A 795 -29.18 -3.02 -10.99
CA PHE A 795 -29.97 -1.79 -10.98
C PHE A 795 -30.41 -1.40 -12.39
N SER A 796 -29.60 -1.64 -13.41
CA SER A 796 -29.99 -1.40 -14.80
C SER A 796 -31.16 -2.29 -15.22
N GLU A 797 -31.10 -3.60 -14.92
CA GLU A 797 -32.18 -4.55 -15.21
C GLU A 797 -33.49 -4.14 -14.53
N TYR A 798 -33.43 -3.78 -13.25
CA TYR A 798 -34.63 -3.37 -12.51
C TYR A 798 -35.11 -1.97 -12.89
N ALA A 799 -34.21 -1.06 -13.31
CA ALA A 799 -34.58 0.26 -13.82
C ALA A 799 -35.38 0.13 -15.13
N GLU A 800 -34.95 -0.76 -16.01
CA GLU A 800 -35.69 -1.07 -17.22
C GLU A 800 -37.02 -1.78 -16.90
N LYS A 801 -36.99 -2.80 -16.04
CA LYS A 801 -38.17 -3.61 -15.68
C LYS A 801 -39.28 -2.80 -14.98
N ILE A 802 -38.93 -1.89 -14.07
CA ILE A 802 -39.89 -1.14 -13.25
C ILE A 802 -40.26 0.19 -13.91
N TYR A 803 -39.29 0.87 -14.51
CA TYR A 803 -39.44 2.26 -14.95
C TYR A 803 -39.22 2.47 -16.46
N GLY A 804 -38.89 1.42 -17.23
CA GLY A 804 -38.61 1.52 -18.67
C GLY A 804 -37.34 2.30 -19.02
N ILE A 805 -36.43 2.49 -18.06
CA ILE A 805 -35.19 3.24 -18.25
C ILE A 805 -34.14 2.32 -18.89
N LYS A 806 -33.93 2.47 -20.20
CA LYS A 806 -32.92 1.70 -20.94
C LYS A 806 -31.51 2.25 -20.74
N SER A 807 -30.54 1.36 -20.51
CA SER A 807 -29.12 1.70 -20.43
C SER A 807 -28.56 2.08 -21.81
N VAL A 808 -27.60 3.01 -21.88
CA VAL A 808 -26.92 3.44 -23.12
C VAL A 808 -25.90 2.39 -23.62
N HIS A 809 -25.87 1.18 -23.05
CA HIS A 809 -24.86 0.15 -23.32
C HIS A 809 -25.33 -1.09 -24.11
N ASP A 810 -26.47 -1.06 -24.80
CA ASP A 810 -26.89 -2.17 -25.66
C ASP A 810 -26.37 -2.06 -27.10
N THR A 811 -25.17 -2.61 -27.34
CA THR A 811 -24.82 -3.24 -28.62
C THR A 811 -24.08 -4.56 -28.37
N GLN A 812 -24.81 -5.62 -28.02
CA GLN A 812 -24.70 -6.99 -28.59
C GLN A 812 -25.62 -7.97 -27.81
N PRO A 813 -26.29 -8.93 -28.49
CA PRO A 813 -27.38 -9.70 -27.90
C PRO A 813 -26.90 -10.84 -26.98
N ALA A 814 -27.70 -11.09 -25.94
CA ALA A 814 -27.55 -12.16 -24.97
C ALA A 814 -27.56 -13.56 -25.60
N ARG A 815 -26.61 -14.42 -25.18
CA ARG A 815 -26.77 -15.87 -25.24
C ARG A 815 -27.18 -16.38 -23.85
N SER A 816 -28.32 -17.06 -23.84
CA SER A 816 -28.98 -17.72 -22.73
C SER A 816 -28.06 -18.66 -21.94
N GLY A 817 -28.19 -18.63 -20.62
CA GLY A 817 -27.57 -19.58 -19.71
C GLY A 817 -28.20 -20.96 -19.78
N VAL A 818 -27.35 -21.96 -19.63
CA VAL A 818 -27.64 -23.21 -18.92
C VAL A 818 -26.43 -23.45 -18.01
N ASP A 819 -26.69 -23.46 -16.71
CA ASP A 819 -25.76 -23.94 -15.69
C ASP A 819 -25.53 -25.45 -15.87
N ASP A 820 -24.30 -25.92 -15.63
CA ASP A 820 -24.13 -27.24 -15.02
C ASP A 820 -23.04 -27.15 -13.95
N ASP A 821 -23.37 -27.67 -12.77
CA ASP A 821 -22.64 -27.58 -11.52
C ASP A 821 -21.85 -28.89 -11.30
N GLY A 822 -20.73 -28.79 -10.60
CA GLY A 822 -19.61 -29.74 -10.64
C GLY A 822 -19.89 -31.24 -10.35
N GLY A 823 -19.11 -32.09 -11.01
CA GLY A 823 -18.92 -33.51 -10.66
C GLY A 823 -17.73 -34.12 -11.40
N THR A 824 -16.88 -34.84 -10.65
CA THR A 824 -15.63 -35.52 -11.04
C THR A 824 -15.70 -36.44 -12.27
N GLY A 825 -14.66 -36.43 -13.12
CA GLY A 825 -14.28 -37.58 -13.96
C GLY A 825 -14.00 -37.32 -15.45
N GLU A 826 -12.74 -37.51 -15.83
CA GLU A 826 -12.19 -37.93 -17.14
C GLU A 826 -12.29 -37.02 -18.38
N ASP A 827 -11.21 -37.11 -19.18
CA ASP A 827 -10.86 -36.38 -20.38
C ASP A 827 -11.97 -36.34 -21.46
N ASP A 828 -12.18 -35.17 -22.08
CA ASP A 828 -12.32 -35.08 -23.54
C ASP A 828 -12.18 -33.65 -24.10
N ASP A 829 -11.07 -33.49 -24.82
CA ASP A 829 -10.77 -32.72 -26.04
C ASP A 829 -11.21 -31.26 -26.25
N ILE A 830 -10.31 -30.36 -25.88
CA ILE A 830 -10.28 -28.91 -26.18
C ILE A 830 -10.09 -28.61 -27.69
N GLU A 831 -9.58 -29.56 -28.49
CA GLU A 831 -9.26 -29.35 -29.91
C GLU A 831 -10.51 -29.16 -30.77
N THR A 832 -11.62 -29.80 -30.38
CA THR A 832 -12.91 -29.73 -31.10
C THR A 832 -13.60 -28.36 -30.95
N ALA A 833 -13.43 -27.68 -29.82
CA ALA A 833 -13.96 -26.34 -29.60
C ALA A 833 -13.22 -25.29 -30.45
N ILE A 834 -11.90 -25.46 -30.63
CA ILE A 834 -11.05 -24.55 -31.41
C ILE A 834 -11.34 -24.65 -32.91
N ARG A 835 -11.61 -25.85 -33.45
CA ARG A 835 -11.97 -26.02 -34.87
C ARG A 835 -13.26 -25.30 -35.25
N LYS A 836 -14.21 -25.19 -34.31
CA LYS A 836 -15.48 -24.46 -34.49
C LYS A 836 -15.29 -22.93 -34.55
N GLU A 837 -14.35 -22.39 -33.79
CA GLU A 837 -14.03 -20.95 -33.83
C GLU A 837 -13.23 -20.56 -35.09
N VAL A 838 -12.35 -21.42 -35.58
CA VAL A 838 -11.57 -21.17 -36.81
C VAL A 838 -12.46 -21.13 -38.06
N ALA A 839 -13.49 -21.99 -38.14
CA ALA A 839 -14.41 -22.02 -39.27
C ALA A 839 -15.31 -20.77 -39.38
N ALA A 840 -15.55 -20.07 -38.26
CA ALA A 840 -16.38 -18.87 -38.22
C ALA A 840 -15.64 -17.60 -38.73
N LEU A 841 -14.31 -17.63 -38.81
CA LEU A 841 -13.48 -16.48 -39.23
C LEU A 841 -13.33 -16.33 -40.75
N THR A 842 -13.82 -17.28 -41.55
CA THR A 842 -13.59 -17.32 -43.01
C THR A 842 -14.71 -16.74 -43.90
N ALA A 843 -15.73 -16.06 -43.35
CA ALA A 843 -16.81 -15.48 -44.16
C ALA A 843 -16.91 -13.95 -44.01
N ARG A 844 -16.51 -13.21 -45.04
CA ARG A 844 -16.88 -11.78 -45.27
C ARG A 844 -18.17 -11.70 -46.10
N PRO A 845 -18.89 -10.56 -46.03
CA PRO A 845 -18.92 -9.69 -47.22
C PRO A 845 -18.77 -8.18 -46.92
N SER A 846 -18.45 -7.46 -47.99
CA SER A 846 -18.07 -6.04 -48.09
C SER A 846 -19.22 -5.12 -48.52
N THR A 847 -19.17 -3.83 -48.19
CA THR A 847 -19.50 -2.62 -49.03
C THR A 847 -19.42 -1.36 -48.15
N SER A 848 -18.49 -0.43 -48.39
CA SER A 848 -18.50 0.77 -49.27
C SER A 848 -19.03 2.05 -48.60
N MET A 849 -18.24 3.11 -48.79
CA MET A 849 -18.28 4.47 -48.23
C MET A 849 -19.60 5.25 -48.41
N THR A 850 -19.86 6.21 -47.51
CA THR A 850 -20.07 7.65 -47.81
C THR A 850 -20.09 8.49 -46.52
N ASN A 851 -19.34 9.60 -46.48
CA ASN A 851 -19.51 10.70 -45.50
C ASN A 851 -20.68 11.61 -45.91
N PRO A 852 -21.34 12.28 -44.95
CA PRO A 852 -21.51 13.74 -45.11
C PRO A 852 -21.37 14.60 -43.82
N ILE A 853 -20.66 15.72 -44.01
CA ILE A 853 -20.93 17.14 -43.63
C ILE A 853 -21.20 17.51 -42.15
N PRO A 854 -20.45 18.51 -41.59
CA PRO A 854 -20.60 19.00 -40.22
C PRO A 854 -21.64 20.15 -40.12
N GLY A 855 -22.56 20.04 -39.16
CA GLY A 855 -23.41 21.14 -38.74
C GLY A 855 -24.79 20.70 -38.26
N GLU A 856 -24.90 20.28 -37.00
CA GLU A 856 -26.13 20.42 -36.21
C GLU A 856 -25.82 20.25 -34.71
N ASN A 857 -26.19 21.27 -33.93
CA ASN A 857 -26.09 21.28 -32.47
C ASN A 857 -26.96 20.14 -31.89
N ASN A 858 -26.34 19.11 -31.33
CA ASN A 858 -27.04 18.13 -30.51
C ASN A 858 -26.64 18.26 -29.03
N ASN A 859 -27.46 19.01 -28.29
CA ASN A 859 -27.61 18.87 -26.85
C ASN A 859 -28.10 17.46 -26.54
N ASN A 860 -27.18 16.50 -26.37
CA ASN A 860 -27.52 15.16 -25.91
C ASN A 860 -27.15 15.03 -24.43
N ASN A 861 -27.99 15.64 -23.59
CA ASN A 861 -28.00 15.43 -22.15
C ASN A 861 -28.73 14.10 -21.88
N ASN A 862 -28.11 12.96 -22.25
CA ASN A 862 -28.70 11.65 -22.03
C ASN A 862 -28.37 11.15 -20.62
N SER A 863 -29.43 10.86 -19.88
CA SER A 863 -29.53 10.91 -18.43
C SER A 863 -28.93 9.70 -17.70
N ASN A 864 -27.88 9.90 -16.90
CA ASN A 864 -27.47 8.90 -15.91
C ASN A 864 -28.34 9.07 -14.64
N ARG A 865 -29.50 8.39 -14.57
CA ARG A 865 -30.50 8.50 -13.49
C ARG A 865 -30.10 7.79 -12.19
N MET A 866 -29.00 7.04 -12.22
CA MET A 866 -28.38 6.41 -11.06
C MET A 866 -26.88 6.73 -11.04
N THR A 867 -26.34 7.14 -9.90
CA THR A 867 -24.94 7.53 -9.79
C THR A 867 -24.28 6.84 -8.59
N PRO A 868 -23.34 5.90 -8.80
CA PRO A 868 -22.61 5.29 -7.70
C PRO A 868 -21.63 6.30 -7.09
N LEU A 869 -21.60 6.37 -5.77
CA LEU A 869 -20.69 7.18 -4.96
C LEU A 869 -19.81 6.24 -4.12
N LYS A 870 -18.51 6.51 -4.11
CA LYS A 870 -17.55 5.79 -3.26
C LYS A 870 -17.55 6.40 -1.87
N MET A 871 -17.73 5.58 -0.85
CA MET A 871 -17.80 6.03 0.54
C MET A 871 -16.45 5.87 1.24
N ASN A 872 -16.19 6.69 2.25
CA ASN A 872 -14.97 6.64 3.08
C ASN A 872 -15.08 5.60 4.21
N VAL A 873 -15.83 4.53 3.98
CA VAL A 873 -16.06 3.43 4.91
C VAL A 873 -15.95 2.13 4.12
N ASP A 874 -15.09 1.23 4.58
CA ASP A 874 -14.92 -0.09 3.97
C ASP A 874 -16.25 -0.83 3.87
N CYS A 875 -16.41 -1.62 2.81
CA CYS A 875 -17.58 -2.46 2.56
C CYS A 875 -18.89 -1.69 2.32
N LEU A 876 -18.85 -0.37 2.05
CA LEU A 876 -20.04 0.47 1.89
C LEU A 876 -20.00 1.28 0.58
N LEU A 877 -21.13 1.28 -0.14
CA LEU A 877 -21.36 2.08 -1.34
C LEU A 877 -22.70 2.83 -1.18
N PHE A 878 -22.85 3.94 -1.89
CA PHE A 878 -24.14 4.61 -2.04
C PHE A 878 -24.44 4.81 -3.52
N VAL A 879 -25.66 4.52 -3.96
CA VAL A 879 -26.11 4.86 -5.32
C VAL A 879 -27.18 5.93 -5.21
N LYS A 880 -26.89 7.12 -5.71
CA LYS A 880 -27.85 8.20 -5.83
C LYS A 880 -28.88 7.87 -6.90
N THR A 881 -30.14 8.11 -6.62
CA THR A 881 -31.27 7.92 -7.55
C THR A 881 -31.91 9.26 -7.89
N GLN A 882 -32.49 9.35 -9.09
CA GLN A 882 -33.32 10.49 -9.50
C GLN A 882 -34.70 9.98 -9.97
N PRO A 883 -35.77 10.79 -9.84
CA PRO A 883 -37.08 10.45 -10.39
C PRO A 883 -36.98 10.01 -11.86
N PRO A 884 -37.74 8.99 -12.31
CA PRO A 884 -38.87 8.37 -11.62
C PRO A 884 -38.50 7.23 -10.63
N ILE A 885 -37.22 6.98 -10.36
CA ILE A 885 -36.80 5.89 -9.46
C ILE A 885 -37.14 6.26 -8.01
N ASP A 886 -38.06 5.52 -7.40
CA ASP A 886 -38.34 5.56 -5.96
C ASP A 886 -37.47 4.50 -5.25
N PRO A 887 -36.49 4.90 -4.43
CA PRO A 887 -35.56 3.96 -3.79
C PRO A 887 -36.28 2.93 -2.91
N VAL A 888 -37.43 3.27 -2.29
CA VAL A 888 -38.16 2.33 -1.42
C VAL A 888 -38.82 1.24 -2.24
N ALA A 889 -39.64 1.61 -3.24
CA ALA A 889 -40.26 0.64 -4.14
C ALA A 889 -39.21 -0.19 -4.91
N PHE A 890 -38.12 0.44 -5.31
CA PHE A 890 -37.04 -0.20 -6.05
C PHE A 890 -36.35 -1.31 -5.24
N VAL A 891 -35.89 -1.00 -4.03
CA VAL A 891 -35.24 -1.99 -3.14
C VAL A 891 -36.22 -3.09 -2.75
N ARG A 892 -37.46 -2.73 -2.43
CA ARG A 892 -38.51 -3.69 -2.07
C ARG A 892 -38.72 -4.72 -3.19
N LYS A 893 -38.86 -4.27 -4.43
CA LYS A 893 -39.08 -5.15 -5.58
C LYS A 893 -37.90 -6.10 -5.82
N ILE A 894 -36.66 -5.60 -5.70
CA ILE A 894 -35.45 -6.45 -5.79
C ILE A 894 -35.48 -7.53 -4.70
N CYS A 895 -35.83 -7.17 -3.46
CA CYS A 895 -35.83 -8.12 -2.35
C CYS A 895 -36.99 -9.14 -2.45
N GLU A 896 -38.17 -8.73 -2.92
CA GLU A 896 -39.30 -9.64 -3.17
C GLU A 896 -38.98 -10.68 -4.25
N ASP A 897 -38.36 -10.25 -5.35
CA ASP A 897 -37.91 -11.13 -6.42
C ASP A 897 -36.76 -12.04 -5.94
N ALA A 898 -35.81 -11.51 -5.14
CA ALA A 898 -34.74 -12.31 -4.53
C ALA A 898 -35.26 -13.39 -3.57
N ARG A 899 -36.31 -13.10 -2.78
CA ARG A 899 -36.99 -14.09 -1.92
C ARG A 899 -37.60 -15.23 -2.74
N ARG A 900 -38.01 -14.95 -3.97
CA ARG A 900 -38.63 -15.90 -4.90
C ARG A 900 -37.67 -16.41 -5.98
N CYS A 901 -36.36 -16.35 -5.73
CA CYS A 901 -35.34 -16.64 -6.74
C CYS A 901 -35.32 -18.08 -7.27
N GLU A 902 -36.06 -19.01 -6.66
CA GLU A 902 -36.32 -20.36 -7.21
C GLU A 902 -37.50 -20.40 -8.18
N GLU A 903 -38.50 -19.54 -8.01
CA GLU A 903 -39.66 -19.44 -8.89
C GLU A 903 -39.38 -18.60 -10.15
N LEU A 904 -38.25 -17.90 -10.17
CA LEU A 904 -37.84 -16.97 -11.21
C LEU A 904 -36.52 -17.43 -11.87
N PRO A 905 -36.57 -18.43 -12.78
CA PRO A 905 -35.39 -18.88 -13.50
C PRO A 905 -34.80 -17.74 -14.35
N GLY A 906 -33.49 -17.51 -14.23
CA GLY A 906 -32.78 -16.42 -14.89
C GLY A 906 -32.65 -15.13 -14.09
N LEU A 907 -33.14 -15.08 -12.84
CA LEU A 907 -32.92 -13.92 -11.96
C LEU A 907 -31.43 -13.78 -11.58
N MET A 908 -30.85 -12.59 -11.82
CA MET A 908 -29.48 -12.27 -11.42
C MET A 908 -29.28 -12.43 -9.90
N ARG A 909 -28.26 -13.22 -9.51
CA ARG A 909 -27.86 -13.40 -8.10
C ARG A 909 -26.56 -12.66 -7.81
N CYS A 910 -26.60 -11.74 -6.86
CA CYS A 910 -25.41 -11.03 -6.40
C CYS A 910 -24.58 -11.90 -5.44
N ARG A 911 -23.27 -12.05 -5.69
CA ARG A 911 -22.33 -12.78 -4.84
C ARG A 911 -21.61 -11.88 -3.85
N TYR A 912 -21.49 -10.59 -4.15
CA TYR A 912 -20.69 -9.64 -3.38
C TYR A 912 -21.54 -8.58 -2.67
N VAL A 913 -22.83 -8.46 -3.00
CA VAL A 913 -23.78 -7.55 -2.35
C VAL A 913 -24.47 -8.22 -1.17
N ASN A 914 -24.40 -7.59 0.01
CA ASN A 914 -25.03 -8.09 1.22
C ASN A 914 -26.42 -7.47 1.43
N ARG A 915 -26.52 -6.15 1.62
CA ARG A 915 -27.78 -5.46 1.97
C ARG A 915 -28.00 -4.20 1.16
N LEU A 916 -29.25 -3.97 0.75
CA LEU A 916 -29.74 -2.72 0.17
C LEU A 916 -30.55 -1.94 1.20
N THR A 917 -30.31 -0.65 1.40
CA THR A 917 -31.07 0.17 2.37
C THR A 917 -31.50 1.48 1.71
N PRO A 918 -32.81 1.69 1.47
CA PRO A 918 -33.28 2.85 0.73
C PRO A 918 -33.28 4.11 1.60
N VAL A 919 -33.05 5.26 0.97
CA VAL A 919 -33.14 6.61 1.55
C VAL A 919 -34.03 7.47 0.66
N SER A 920 -35.26 7.75 1.10
CA SER A 920 -36.22 8.56 0.36
C SER A 920 -36.06 10.06 0.61
N ILE A 921 -35.70 10.47 1.83
CA ILE A 921 -35.44 11.87 2.19
C ILE A 921 -34.10 11.97 2.90
N MET A 922 -33.31 13.00 2.59
CA MET A 922 -32.02 13.26 3.23
C MET A 922 -31.86 14.72 3.60
N GLY A 923 -31.34 14.98 4.80
CA GLY A 923 -31.11 16.32 5.33
C GLY A 923 -29.80 16.40 6.12
N LYS A 924 -29.62 17.51 6.84
CA LYS A 924 -28.43 17.72 7.69
C LYS A 924 -28.49 16.84 8.93
N ALA A 925 -27.37 16.23 9.32
CA ALA A 925 -27.22 15.48 10.57
C ALA A 925 -27.06 16.41 11.79
N SER A 926 -28.11 17.18 12.09
CA SER A 926 -28.26 17.98 13.32
C SER A 926 -29.60 17.66 13.98
N GLU A 927 -29.83 18.11 15.21
CA GLU A 927 -31.12 17.88 15.90
C GLU A 927 -32.29 18.49 15.11
N ASN A 928 -32.15 19.75 14.66
CA ASN A 928 -33.16 20.41 13.83
C ASN A 928 -33.29 19.74 12.45
N GLY A 929 -32.18 19.36 11.82
CA GLY A 929 -32.20 18.67 10.52
C GLY A 929 -32.86 17.30 10.58
N LEU A 930 -32.68 16.57 11.68
CA LEU A 930 -33.35 15.30 11.93
C LEU A 930 -34.87 15.48 12.05
N VAL A 931 -35.33 16.54 12.74
CA VAL A 931 -36.76 16.86 12.86
C VAL A 931 -37.36 17.21 11.49
N GLU A 932 -36.64 17.98 10.67
CA GLU A 932 -37.08 18.38 9.33
C GLU A 932 -37.24 17.15 8.41
N VAL A 933 -36.21 16.29 8.35
CA VAL A 933 -36.25 15.03 7.59
C VAL A 933 -37.38 14.12 8.09
N ALA A 934 -37.56 14.02 9.42
CA ALA A 934 -38.63 13.22 10.00
C ALA A 934 -40.01 13.75 9.59
N ARG A 935 -40.26 15.06 9.65
CA ARG A 935 -41.55 15.63 9.26
C ARG A 935 -41.87 15.36 7.79
N GLN A 936 -40.88 15.44 6.91
CA GLN A 936 -41.05 15.16 5.49
C GLN A 936 -41.28 13.66 5.21
N ALA A 937 -40.44 12.78 5.76
CA ALA A 937 -40.51 11.34 5.49
C ALA A 937 -41.72 10.66 6.16
N LEU A 938 -42.13 11.12 7.34
CA LEU A 938 -43.21 10.52 8.12
C LEU A 938 -44.59 11.10 7.80
N GLY A 939 -44.65 12.33 7.29
CA GLY A 939 -45.89 13.08 7.09
C GLY A 939 -46.91 12.38 6.19
N GLN A 940 -46.46 11.52 5.27
CA GLN A 940 -47.34 10.71 4.43
C GLN A 940 -48.04 9.56 5.20
N TRP A 941 -47.44 9.08 6.29
CA TRP A 941 -47.83 7.82 6.95
C TRP A 941 -48.42 8.02 8.34
N PHE A 942 -47.91 8.99 9.10
CA PHE A 942 -48.23 9.19 10.51
C PHE A 942 -48.89 10.53 10.77
N ASP A 943 -49.76 10.59 11.78
CA ASP A 943 -50.16 11.84 12.42
C ASP A 943 -49.01 12.34 13.30
N LEU A 944 -48.56 13.57 13.03
CA LEU A 944 -47.40 14.19 13.66
C LEU A 944 -47.78 15.23 14.73
N SER A 945 -49.00 15.18 15.24
CA SER A 945 -49.52 16.06 16.31
C SER A 945 -49.07 15.69 17.74
N GLY A 946 -47.97 14.94 17.88
CA GLY A 946 -47.49 14.39 19.15
C GLY A 946 -47.35 15.41 20.30
N LYS A 947 -47.74 14.97 21.52
CA LYS A 947 -47.86 15.81 22.72
C LYS A 947 -46.53 16.17 23.41
N LYS A 948 -45.41 15.55 23.05
CA LYS A 948 -44.11 15.80 23.71
C LYS A 948 -43.39 16.97 23.03
N LYS A 949 -43.32 18.12 23.71
CA LYS A 949 -42.36 19.19 23.36
C LYS A 949 -40.96 18.56 23.32
N VAL A 950 -40.31 18.60 22.16
CA VAL A 950 -38.89 18.23 22.02
C VAL A 950 -38.08 19.26 22.82
N SER A 951 -37.63 18.89 24.02
CA SER A 951 -36.73 19.73 24.80
C SER A 951 -35.31 19.61 24.21
N LEU A 952 -34.88 20.63 23.47
CA LEU A 952 -33.49 20.78 23.05
C LEU A 952 -32.65 21.05 24.31
N VAL A 953 -31.78 20.11 24.70
CA VAL A 953 -30.91 20.26 25.88
C VAL A 953 -29.53 20.73 25.40
N GLY A 954 -29.18 21.97 25.71
CA GLY A 954 -27.82 22.51 25.55
C GLY A 954 -27.64 23.59 24.48
N CYS A 955 -28.46 24.65 24.52
CA CYS A 955 -28.30 25.83 23.67
C CYS A 955 -27.88 27.05 24.51
N ASP A 956 -26.81 27.72 24.09
CA ASP A 956 -26.37 29.02 24.62
C ASP A 956 -27.47 30.08 24.40
N ASP A 957 -27.52 31.10 25.26
CA ASP A 957 -28.62 32.07 25.35
C ASP A 957 -28.85 32.91 24.07
N ASP A 958 -27.90 32.91 23.12
CA ASP A 958 -28.05 33.58 21.81
C ASP A 958 -28.90 32.78 20.82
N ASP A 959 -28.96 31.44 20.91
CA ASP A 959 -29.77 30.61 20.00
C ASP A 959 -31.27 30.60 20.36
N LYS A 960 -31.62 30.91 21.62
CA LYS A 960 -33.01 31.03 22.06
C LYS A 960 -33.73 32.24 21.47
N LYS A 961 -33.00 33.33 21.19
CA LYS A 961 -33.59 34.57 20.62
C LYS A 961 -33.92 34.44 19.14
N THR A 962 -33.17 33.64 18.39
CA THR A 962 -33.40 33.45 16.96
C THR A 962 -34.65 32.61 16.69
N ILE A 963 -34.95 31.65 17.57
CA ILE A 963 -36.11 30.75 17.41
C ILE A 963 -37.44 31.43 17.80
N GLU A 964 -37.45 32.33 18.78
CA GLU A 964 -38.67 33.10 19.11
C GLU A 964 -38.97 34.21 18.08
N ALA A 965 -37.95 34.67 17.34
CA ALA A 965 -38.09 35.71 16.31
C ALA A 965 -38.59 35.18 14.96
N GLU A 966 -38.25 33.96 14.54
CA GLU A 966 -38.69 33.42 13.24
C GLU A 966 -40.14 32.88 13.22
N THR A 967 -40.80 32.79 14.38
CA THR A 967 -42.25 32.49 14.47
C THR A 967 -43.16 33.72 14.41
N LYS A 968 -42.61 34.93 14.25
CA LYS A 968 -43.38 36.16 14.07
C LYS A 968 -42.76 36.96 12.93
N GLU A 969 -43.56 37.25 11.90
CA GLU A 969 -43.23 38.04 10.71
C GLU A 969 -42.72 37.25 9.49
N GLN A 970 -43.64 36.72 8.70
CA GLN A 970 -43.77 37.17 7.30
C GLN A 970 -45.25 37.31 6.90
N PRO A 971 -45.58 38.28 6.02
CA PRO A 971 -46.93 38.82 5.85
C PRO A 971 -47.73 38.10 4.76
N GLU A 972 -49.06 38.22 4.87
CA GLU A 972 -50.06 37.82 3.88
C GLU A 972 -49.99 38.69 2.60
N ASP A 973 -50.55 38.16 1.49
CA ASP A 973 -50.80 38.76 0.16
C ASP A 973 -49.63 38.69 -0.88
N VAL A 974 -49.72 38.15 -2.11
CA VAL A 974 -50.76 37.67 -3.06
C VAL A 974 -50.01 36.66 -3.99
N VAL A 975 -50.52 35.48 -4.40
CA VAL A 975 -51.41 35.21 -5.54
C VAL A 975 -51.91 33.76 -5.41
N LYS A 976 -53.24 33.59 -5.36
CA LYS A 976 -53.94 32.31 -5.47
C LYS A 976 -53.88 31.78 -6.91
N PRO A 977 -53.48 30.52 -7.14
CA PRO A 977 -54.03 29.72 -8.23
C PRO A 977 -55.23 28.92 -7.69
N GLU A 978 -56.39 29.29 -8.21
CA GLU A 978 -57.61 28.50 -8.40
C GLU A 978 -57.75 27.19 -7.61
N THR A 979 -58.71 27.22 -6.70
CA THR A 979 -59.37 26.07 -6.09
C THR A 979 -59.77 25.03 -7.14
N LYS A 980 -59.11 23.86 -7.12
CA LYS A 980 -59.79 22.61 -7.41
C LYS A 980 -60.52 22.16 -6.16
N GLU A 981 -61.82 22.00 -6.31
CA GLU A 981 -62.78 21.60 -5.31
C GLU A 981 -62.43 20.25 -4.66
N GLY A 982 -62.57 20.21 -3.33
CA GLY A 982 -63.12 19.07 -2.60
C GLY A 982 -62.42 17.72 -2.67
N LEU A 983 -61.36 17.54 -1.87
CA LEU A 983 -61.11 16.27 -1.16
C LEU A 983 -60.58 16.62 0.23
N ALA A 984 -61.38 16.35 1.28
CA ALA A 984 -60.85 16.31 2.64
C ALA A 984 -59.70 15.30 2.68
N GLU A 985 -58.55 15.66 3.27
CA GLU A 985 -57.50 14.67 3.50
C GLU A 985 -58.09 13.49 4.27
N PRO A 986 -57.93 12.25 3.77
CA PRO A 986 -58.50 11.08 4.45
C PRO A 986 -57.90 10.97 5.85
N ALA A 987 -58.74 10.75 6.86
CA ALA A 987 -58.29 10.48 8.22
C ALA A 987 -57.25 9.33 8.17
N LYS A 988 -56.01 9.61 8.60
CA LYS A 988 -54.92 8.63 8.64
C LYS A 988 -55.36 7.46 9.52
N LYS A 989 -55.04 6.22 9.14
CA LYS A 989 -55.36 5.04 9.95
C LYS A 989 -54.37 4.91 11.11
N PRO A 990 -54.78 4.39 12.29
CA PRO A 990 -53.84 4.06 13.35
C PRO A 990 -52.89 2.97 12.86
N LEU A 991 -51.59 3.18 13.05
CA LEU A 991 -50.51 2.28 12.61
C LEU A 991 -49.57 1.99 13.77
N THR A 992 -49.01 0.78 13.76
CA THR A 992 -47.90 0.40 14.62
C THR A 992 -46.57 0.59 13.91
N PHE A 993 -45.52 0.97 14.64
CA PHE A 993 -44.21 1.26 14.03
C PHE A 993 -42.99 0.86 14.85
N ALA A 994 -41.85 0.69 14.17
CA ALA A 994 -40.54 0.52 14.79
C ALA A 994 -39.50 1.47 14.16
N ILE A 995 -38.63 2.06 14.97
CA ILE A 995 -37.53 2.93 14.49
C ILE A 995 -36.22 2.13 14.49
N ARG A 996 -35.51 2.15 13.37
CA ARG A 996 -34.24 1.41 13.15
C ARG A 996 -33.14 2.38 12.70
N PRO A 997 -32.43 3.01 13.66
CA PRO A 997 -31.31 3.88 13.32
C PRO A 997 -30.02 3.08 13.06
N SER A 998 -29.23 3.59 12.13
CA SER A 998 -27.88 3.16 11.80
C SER A 998 -26.99 4.39 11.72
N ILE A 999 -25.96 4.47 12.57
CA ILE A 999 -25.08 5.63 12.69
C ILE A 999 -23.67 5.21 12.26
N ARG A 1000 -23.11 5.89 11.25
CA ARG A 1000 -21.81 5.58 10.66
C ARG A 1000 -20.98 6.86 10.58
N ASN A 1001 -19.76 6.83 11.11
CA ASN A 1001 -18.82 7.96 11.00
C ASN A 1001 -19.43 9.31 11.46
N HIS A 1002 -20.19 9.30 12.56
CA HIS A 1002 -20.83 10.49 13.16
C HIS A 1002 -20.81 10.36 14.69
N SER A 1003 -20.47 11.45 15.40
CA SER A 1003 -20.24 11.46 16.85
C SER A 1003 -21.34 12.12 17.69
N ASN A 1004 -22.20 12.95 17.09
CA ASN A 1004 -23.06 13.87 17.85
C ASN A 1004 -24.47 13.28 18.10
N LEU A 1005 -25.18 12.87 17.05
CA LEU A 1005 -26.49 12.23 17.14
C LEU A 1005 -26.34 10.77 17.59
N LYS A 1006 -26.49 10.52 18.89
CA LYS A 1006 -26.50 9.17 19.46
C LYS A 1006 -27.81 8.44 19.16
N ARG A 1007 -27.75 7.10 19.18
CA ARG A 1007 -28.88 6.21 18.86
C ARG A 1007 -30.18 6.58 19.59
N ASP A 1008 -30.10 6.79 20.90
CA ASP A 1008 -31.27 7.06 21.73
C ASP A 1008 -31.85 8.46 21.45
N VAL A 1009 -30.99 9.43 21.15
CA VAL A 1009 -31.41 10.79 20.73
C VAL A 1009 -32.21 10.70 19.44
N VAL A 1010 -31.71 9.97 18.45
CA VAL A 1010 -32.40 9.78 17.17
C VAL A 1010 -33.78 9.11 17.36
N ILE A 1011 -33.84 8.03 18.15
CA ILE A 1011 -35.09 7.31 18.42
C ILE A 1011 -36.09 8.19 19.15
N ASN A 1012 -35.66 8.88 20.21
CA ASN A 1012 -36.54 9.69 21.05
C ASN A 1012 -37.07 10.92 20.29
N THR A 1013 -36.23 11.58 19.49
CA THR A 1013 -36.64 12.73 18.66
C THR A 1013 -37.70 12.31 17.65
N ILE A 1014 -37.49 11.19 16.94
CA ILE A 1014 -38.46 10.70 15.94
C ILE A 1014 -39.75 10.21 16.59
N ALA A 1015 -39.66 9.42 17.66
CA ALA A 1015 -40.83 8.92 18.37
C ALA A 1015 -41.66 10.06 18.99
N GLY A 1016 -41.01 11.13 19.45
CA GLY A 1016 -41.68 12.30 20.02
C GLY A 1016 -42.49 13.13 19.01
N LEU A 1017 -42.20 13.02 17.72
CA LEU A 1017 -42.96 13.69 16.66
C LEU A 1017 -44.25 12.97 16.29
N ILE A 1018 -44.34 11.66 16.54
CA ILE A 1018 -45.50 10.84 16.18
C ILE A 1018 -46.54 10.93 17.30
N ASN A 1019 -47.82 11.10 16.94
CA ASN A 1019 -48.93 11.10 17.89
C ASN A 1019 -49.06 9.72 18.57
N ASP A 1020 -48.58 9.60 19.80
CA ASP A 1020 -48.53 8.38 20.59
C ASP A 1020 -49.89 7.94 21.14
N ASP A 1021 -50.89 8.81 21.10
CA ASP A 1021 -52.29 8.44 21.36
C ASP A 1021 -52.93 7.69 20.18
N PHE A 1022 -52.44 7.95 18.96
CA PHE A 1022 -53.02 7.43 17.71
C PHE A 1022 -52.19 6.32 17.04
N HIS A 1023 -50.85 6.39 17.11
CA HIS A 1023 -49.92 5.39 16.60
C HIS A 1023 -49.16 4.72 17.75
N LYS A 1024 -48.89 3.42 17.66
CA LYS A 1024 -48.25 2.66 18.76
C LYS A 1024 -46.91 2.06 18.34
N VAL A 1025 -45.93 2.08 19.22
CA VAL A 1025 -44.64 1.40 18.96
C VAL A 1025 -44.84 -0.11 19.07
N ASN A 1026 -44.43 -0.87 18.04
CA ASN A 1026 -44.37 -2.33 18.05
C ASN A 1026 -43.02 -2.78 17.50
N LEU A 1027 -42.16 -3.33 18.35
CA LEU A 1027 -40.80 -3.73 17.95
C LEU A 1027 -40.71 -5.11 17.29
N GLY A 1028 -41.77 -5.92 17.40
CA GLY A 1028 -41.80 -7.30 16.91
C GLY A 1028 -42.46 -7.45 15.54
N SER A 1029 -43.64 -6.88 15.35
CA SER A 1029 -44.41 -6.97 14.10
C SER A 1029 -45.10 -5.64 13.75
N PRO A 1030 -44.34 -4.57 13.49
CA PRO A 1030 -44.91 -3.25 13.17
C PRO A 1030 -45.62 -3.25 11.81
N ASP A 1031 -46.59 -2.36 11.62
CA ASP A 1031 -47.18 -2.09 10.29
C ASP A 1031 -46.19 -1.33 9.39
N LYS A 1032 -45.32 -0.51 9.98
CA LYS A 1032 -44.30 0.31 9.29
C LYS A 1032 -42.96 0.31 10.03
N VAL A 1033 -41.86 0.25 9.29
CA VAL A 1033 -40.50 0.41 9.83
C VAL A 1033 -39.89 1.72 9.35
N ILE A 1034 -39.43 2.55 10.29
CA ILE A 1034 -38.75 3.82 10.01
C ILE A 1034 -37.24 3.54 10.02
N LEU A 1035 -36.64 3.54 8.84
CA LEU A 1035 -35.19 3.40 8.65
C LEU A 1035 -34.54 4.77 8.76
N VAL A 1036 -33.49 4.89 9.57
CA VAL A 1036 -32.77 6.15 9.76
C VAL A 1036 -31.27 5.89 9.61
N ASP A 1037 -30.63 6.57 8.68
CA ASP A 1037 -29.19 6.44 8.43
C ASP A 1037 -28.50 7.77 8.68
N VAL A 1038 -27.59 7.82 9.65
CA VAL A 1038 -26.75 8.99 9.92
C VAL A 1038 -25.34 8.69 9.41
N TYR A 1039 -24.86 9.50 8.47
CA TYR A 1039 -23.52 9.37 7.89
C TYR A 1039 -22.84 10.74 7.80
N GLN A 1040 -21.71 10.92 8.50
CA GLN A 1040 -20.97 12.18 8.54
C GLN A 1040 -21.86 13.40 8.80
N THR A 1041 -22.12 14.24 7.80
CA THR A 1041 -22.90 15.49 7.93
C THR A 1041 -24.36 15.36 7.50
N VAL A 1042 -24.81 14.17 7.08
CA VAL A 1042 -26.17 13.94 6.56
C VAL A 1042 -26.93 12.88 7.35
N CYS A 1043 -28.25 13.05 7.45
CA CYS A 1043 -29.16 12.02 7.95
C CYS A 1043 -30.25 11.73 6.91
N GLY A 1044 -30.46 10.45 6.62
CA GLY A 1044 -31.45 9.96 5.67
C GLY A 1044 -32.55 9.18 6.38
N MET A 1045 -33.77 9.22 5.85
CA MET A 1045 -34.91 8.52 6.40
C MET A 1045 -35.78 7.91 5.31
N SER A 1046 -36.31 6.71 5.58
CA SER A 1046 -37.30 6.02 4.76
C SER A 1046 -38.34 5.33 5.64
N VAL A 1047 -39.59 5.30 5.19
CA VAL A 1047 -40.64 4.48 5.80
C VAL A 1047 -40.91 3.29 4.88
N VAL A 1048 -40.72 2.08 5.40
CA VAL A 1048 -40.96 0.82 4.69
C VAL A 1048 -42.06 0.02 5.38
N ASP A 1049 -42.61 -1.00 4.73
CA ASP A 1049 -43.67 -1.82 5.32
C ASP A 1049 -43.14 -2.77 6.41
N GLY A 1050 -44.07 -3.30 7.20
CA GLY A 1050 -43.81 -4.21 8.31
C GLY A 1050 -43.10 -5.53 7.96
N ASP A 1051 -43.15 -5.94 6.70
CA ASP A 1051 -42.50 -7.16 6.19
C ASP A 1051 -40.98 -7.00 6.01
N TRP A 1052 -40.40 -5.85 6.40
CA TRP A 1052 -38.95 -5.62 6.37
C TRP A 1052 -38.14 -6.71 7.08
N ASP A 1053 -38.58 -7.22 8.23
CA ASP A 1053 -37.91 -8.33 8.91
C ASP A 1053 -38.12 -9.67 8.18
N GLU A 1054 -39.26 -9.88 7.51
CA GLU A 1054 -39.52 -11.05 6.65
C GLU A 1054 -38.62 -11.03 5.40
N LEU A 1055 -38.39 -9.84 4.84
CA LEU A 1055 -37.45 -9.58 3.74
C LEU A 1055 -35.99 -9.49 4.25
N LYS A 1056 -35.67 -10.10 5.38
CA LYS A 1056 -34.32 -10.21 5.97
C LYS A 1056 -33.61 -8.87 6.09
N ARG A 1057 -34.36 -7.82 6.40
CA ARG A 1057 -33.83 -6.45 6.52
C ARG A 1057 -33.15 -6.00 5.23
N TYR A 1058 -33.69 -6.45 4.10
CA TYR A 1058 -33.18 -6.28 2.74
C TYR A 1058 -31.76 -6.85 2.53
N ASN A 1059 -31.40 -7.91 3.25
CA ASN A 1059 -30.16 -8.67 3.05
C ASN A 1059 -30.34 -9.68 1.91
N LEU A 1060 -29.81 -9.37 0.73
CA LEU A 1060 -29.90 -10.23 -0.46
C LEU A 1060 -29.23 -11.58 -0.25
N THR A 1061 -28.09 -11.63 0.45
CA THR A 1061 -27.41 -12.89 0.74
C THR A 1061 -28.28 -13.84 1.57
N GLU A 1062 -28.96 -13.31 2.59
CA GLU A 1062 -29.90 -14.08 3.40
C GLU A 1062 -31.14 -14.50 2.60
N LEU A 1063 -31.67 -13.64 1.73
CA LEU A 1063 -32.83 -13.96 0.89
C LEU A 1063 -32.53 -15.07 -0.13
N TYR A 1064 -31.36 -15.04 -0.78
CA TYR A 1064 -30.94 -16.09 -1.71
C TYR A 1064 -30.70 -17.44 -1.01
N SER A 1065 -30.30 -17.43 0.26
CA SER A 1065 -30.06 -18.66 1.03
C SER A 1065 -31.33 -19.29 1.61
N GLN A 1066 -32.38 -18.50 1.86
CA GLN A 1066 -33.66 -19.03 2.32
C GLN A 1066 -34.37 -19.90 1.29
N GLY A 1067 -34.19 -19.61 0.01
CA GLY A 1067 -34.72 -20.45 -1.05
C GLY A 1067 -34.29 -21.92 -0.89
N ARG A 1068 -32.99 -22.16 -0.73
CA ARG A 1068 -32.42 -23.51 -0.59
C ARG A 1068 -33.02 -24.37 0.54
N ASN A 1069 -33.71 -23.78 1.52
CA ASN A 1069 -34.27 -24.47 2.68
C ASN A 1069 -35.81 -24.65 2.65
N ALA A 1070 -36.52 -24.20 1.62
CA ALA A 1070 -37.99 -24.34 1.52
C ALA A 1070 -38.46 -25.69 0.95
N GLY A 1071 -37.54 -26.53 0.45
CA GLY A 1071 -37.84 -27.83 -0.19
C GLY A 1071 -37.73 -29.09 0.69
N ALA A 1072 -37.45 -28.97 1.99
CA ALA A 1072 -37.37 -30.13 2.89
C ALA A 1072 -38.70 -30.35 3.65
N PRO A 1073 -39.34 -31.53 3.57
CA PRO A 1073 -40.52 -31.82 4.37
C PRO A 1073 -40.16 -31.81 5.86
N THR A 1074 -40.92 -31.07 6.65
CA THR A 1074 -40.81 -31.04 8.10
C THR A 1074 -41.25 -32.38 8.71
N SER A 1075 -40.30 -33.23 9.11
CA SER A 1075 -40.57 -34.27 10.11
C SER A 1075 -40.44 -33.66 11.50
N LYS A 1076 -41.59 -33.51 12.16
CA LYS A 1076 -41.69 -33.33 13.62
C LYS A 1076 -41.06 -34.53 14.33
N ASP A 1077 -40.16 -34.27 15.26
CA ASP A 1077 -40.29 -34.60 16.69
C ASP A 1077 -39.16 -33.97 17.52
#